data_AF-A0A968JQG6-F1
#
_entry.id   AF-A0A968JQG6-F1
#
_cell.length_a   1.000
_cell.length_b   1.000
_cell.length_c   1.000
_cell.angle_alpha   90.00
_cell.angle_beta   90.00
_cell.angle_gamma   90.00
#
_symmetry.space_group_name_H-M   'P 1'
#
loop_
_entity.id
_entity.type
_entity.pdbx_description
1 polymer ?
#
loop_
_entity_poly.entity_id
_entity_poly.type
_entity_poly.pdbx_seq_one_letter_code
_entity_poly.pdbx_strand_id
1 'polypeptide(L)'
;KIPGIDTKAASRISFNGEAAILRPGHSKAINEQAGEDEGGIVYIDDFEGSVSSIDLRQPANAWVISSVPQNDERNNNPLFPESALIDDLRGGANRALLNWYRIDPQLRQVEGAELQDPYTARIDLTEVFPNRQQTPDQLPTIQSFDLAYHPDQRGPYNYDIPTGYPGISSGLTQSGALKDPETRWGGIMRALNINNFEQSNIQFIEFWMLSPFLNEPGNPNLEGNMYIEMGNISEDILRDSQKFFENGLPGPANPSRRNTTTNWSVIPLAQQITNAFDVDEATRAVQDVGLDGLDNDGEREKYRDFLNIIEQSADLSVTAKNTILNDPSNDDYRYYSDYPQGTTILERYAKFNHTEGNSQPPTDGAFSATNIPDSEDLNRDQTLNETEAYFQFRVPIEANGNGIKLDKFITDERVVNAGTPNERKWYRYRIPLDDPAVRRSIGGIQDFRSIRFMRLYLQGFSQPVVLRFARFDLVRNQWRTYQQSLKVDTTVVADFGTSFDVNAVNIEANSSRCPFNYVLPEGIRRENNIGVFNALQNEQSISLGVRNLADGDARGIYKTLNMDMRNYDRLKMFVHAEKLGYMQCGDSEEDILCDPDLKDDDVTVFIRMGSDFQDNYYEYEIPLKLSRNDSMNLPLLMTGQAATSAYLREVWREENEFDFPLDWLVEAKLERNKNGNAAVEYPYNPLGLPIGHTIKVKGNPNLGYVRTIMIGLRNPKDDSKSHCIEIWANELRLQGLNEQGGVAALARLDLQLADFGNISISGNYSSIGFGAIDQRVDNVLWMKLEGLTLLVILN
;
A
#
# COMPACT_ATOMS: atom_id res chain seq x y z
N LYS A 1 -8.32 -50.73 -67.98
CA LYS A 1 -8.68 -49.99 -69.21
C LYS A 1 -10.13 -49.56 -69.08
N ILE A 2 -10.38 -48.26 -69.01
CA ILE A 2 -11.72 -47.67 -68.89
C ILE A 2 -12.17 -47.28 -70.32
N PRO A 3 -13.39 -47.62 -70.76
CA PRO A 3 -13.87 -47.24 -72.10
C PRO A 3 -13.90 -45.72 -72.29
N GLY A 4 -13.36 -45.22 -73.41
CA GLY A 4 -13.36 -43.79 -73.76
C GLY A 4 -12.17 -42.97 -73.25
N ILE A 5 -11.22 -43.59 -72.54
CA ILE A 5 -10.07 -42.90 -71.92
C ILE A 5 -8.77 -43.56 -72.36
N ASP A 6 -7.92 -42.80 -73.07
CA ASP A 6 -6.61 -43.25 -73.59
C ASP A 6 -5.48 -42.32 -73.10
N THR A 7 -5.01 -42.60 -71.89
CA THR A 7 -3.97 -41.84 -71.18
C THR A 7 -2.61 -42.47 -71.44
N LYS A 8 -1.59 -41.64 -71.73
CA LYS A 8 -0.18 -42.08 -71.87
C LYS A 8 0.70 -41.65 -70.68
N ALA A 9 0.17 -40.85 -69.75
CA ALA A 9 0.92 -40.43 -68.56
C ALA A 9 1.08 -41.61 -67.59
N ALA A 10 2.15 -41.59 -66.79
CA ALA A 10 2.42 -42.65 -65.81
C ALA A 10 1.54 -42.46 -64.57
N SER A 11 0.98 -43.55 -64.05
CA SER A 11 0.35 -43.56 -62.72
C SER A 11 1.40 -43.54 -61.61
N ARG A 12 1.12 -42.84 -60.51
CA ARG A 12 1.99 -42.79 -59.33
C ARG A 12 1.22 -43.17 -58.07
N ILE A 13 1.87 -43.95 -57.22
CA ILE A 13 1.41 -44.28 -55.87
C ILE A 13 2.44 -43.72 -54.90
N SER A 14 2.02 -42.86 -53.97
CA SER A 14 2.86 -42.42 -52.85
C SER A 14 2.15 -42.68 -51.53
N PHE A 15 2.86 -43.31 -50.60
CA PHE A 15 2.42 -43.55 -49.24
C PHE A 15 3.41 -42.90 -48.28
N ASN A 16 2.90 -42.05 -47.40
CA ASN A 16 3.66 -41.42 -46.32
C ASN A 16 3.01 -41.79 -44.99
N GLY A 17 3.83 -42.15 -44.02
CA GLY A 17 3.40 -42.45 -42.66
C GLY A 17 4.34 -41.79 -41.66
N GLU A 18 3.77 -41.09 -40.69
CA GLU A 18 4.49 -40.45 -39.60
C GLU A 18 3.88 -40.90 -38.28
N ALA A 19 4.71 -41.17 -37.28
CA ALA A 19 4.28 -41.46 -35.93
C ALA A 19 5.16 -40.68 -34.96
N ALA A 20 4.55 -40.12 -33.93
CA ALA A 20 5.22 -39.33 -32.91
C ALA A 20 4.73 -39.76 -31.53
N ILE A 21 5.67 -39.78 -30.57
CA ILE A 21 5.40 -40.03 -29.16
C ILE A 21 5.83 -38.78 -28.42
N LEU A 22 4.92 -38.19 -27.65
CA LEU A 22 5.21 -37.10 -26.74
C LEU A 22 5.29 -37.66 -25.33
N ARG A 23 6.40 -37.37 -24.63
CA ARG A 23 6.53 -37.57 -23.20
C ARG A 23 6.69 -36.19 -22.58
N PRO A 24 5.61 -35.59 -22.07
CA PRO A 24 5.72 -34.32 -21.37
C PRO A 24 6.56 -34.50 -20.10
N GLY A 25 7.18 -33.41 -19.67
CA GLY A 25 8.01 -33.35 -18.49
C GLY A 25 8.07 -31.91 -18.00
N HIS A 26 8.40 -31.71 -16.73
CA HIS A 26 8.70 -30.39 -16.18
C HIS A 26 10.22 -30.16 -16.01
N SER A 27 10.60 -28.90 -15.89
CA SER A 27 11.98 -28.52 -15.57
C SER A 27 12.31 -28.92 -14.13
N LYS A 28 13.45 -29.56 -13.87
CA LYS A 28 13.86 -29.87 -12.49
C LYS A 28 13.98 -28.63 -11.61
N ALA A 29 14.24 -27.47 -12.21
CA ALA A 29 14.34 -26.19 -11.50
C ALA A 29 13.05 -25.80 -10.75
N ILE A 30 11.87 -26.23 -11.23
CA ILE A 30 10.61 -25.93 -10.53
C ILE A 30 10.39 -26.80 -9.27
N ASN A 31 11.22 -27.80 -9.04
CA ASN A 31 11.24 -28.58 -7.80
C ASN A 31 12.34 -28.10 -6.83
N GLU A 32 13.27 -27.24 -7.27
CA GLU A 32 14.42 -26.83 -6.43
C GLU A 32 14.02 -25.88 -5.29
N GLN A 33 12.86 -25.24 -5.36
CA GLN A 33 12.39 -24.24 -4.39
C GLN A 33 11.63 -24.84 -3.18
N ALA A 34 11.26 -26.13 -3.20
CA ALA A 34 10.32 -26.72 -2.22
C ALA A 34 10.79 -27.98 -1.48
N GLY A 35 12.11 -28.20 -1.36
CA GLY A 35 12.63 -29.30 -0.54
C GLY A 35 12.37 -30.71 -1.13
N GLU A 36 11.63 -31.56 -0.39
CA GLU A 36 11.39 -33.00 -0.70
C GLU A 36 10.23 -33.25 -1.69
N ASP A 37 9.53 -32.19 -2.12
CA ASP A 37 8.38 -32.28 -3.01
C ASP A 37 8.79 -32.56 -4.47
N GLU A 38 8.77 -33.83 -4.89
CA GLU A 38 8.96 -34.26 -6.28
C GLU A 38 7.61 -34.22 -7.04
N GLY A 39 7.61 -33.82 -8.33
CA GLY A 39 6.44 -33.96 -9.22
C GLY A 39 5.95 -32.71 -9.95
N GLY A 40 6.68 -31.60 -9.92
CA GLY A 40 6.35 -30.39 -10.67
C GLY A 40 5.37 -29.49 -9.93
N ILE A 41 5.90 -28.39 -9.39
CA ILE A 41 5.19 -27.46 -8.50
C ILE A 41 4.75 -26.23 -9.28
N VAL A 42 3.50 -25.81 -9.05
CA VAL A 42 2.96 -24.56 -9.60
C VAL A 42 2.28 -23.77 -8.49
N TYR A 43 2.79 -22.59 -8.22
CA TYR A 43 2.20 -21.66 -7.26
C TYR A 43 0.90 -21.06 -7.81
N ILE A 44 -0.17 -21.17 -7.04
CA ILE A 44 -1.40 -20.38 -7.24
C ILE A 44 -1.13 -18.95 -6.72
N ASP A 45 -0.50 -18.87 -5.55
CA ASP A 45 -0.01 -17.64 -4.93
C ASP A 45 1.09 -18.01 -3.92
N ASP A 46 2.26 -17.43 -4.09
CA ASP A 46 3.37 -17.46 -3.13
C ASP A 46 3.21 -16.38 -2.04
N PHE A 47 2.22 -15.49 -2.20
CA PHE A 47 1.94 -14.33 -1.36
C PHE A 47 3.02 -13.22 -1.37
N GLU A 48 4.03 -13.32 -2.24
CA GLU A 48 5.08 -12.29 -2.38
C GLU A 48 4.53 -10.97 -2.94
N GLY A 49 3.60 -11.09 -3.89
CA GLY A 49 2.87 -9.96 -4.47
C GLY A 49 1.56 -9.63 -3.76
N SER A 50 1.24 -10.31 -2.64
CA SER A 50 -0.07 -10.18 -1.98
C SER A 50 -0.34 -8.75 -1.50
N VAL A 51 0.71 -8.01 -1.14
CA VAL A 51 0.64 -6.61 -0.74
C VAL A 51 1.54 -5.75 -1.63
N SER A 52 0.99 -4.64 -2.11
CA SER A 52 1.69 -3.67 -2.96
C SER A 52 1.52 -2.28 -2.36
N SER A 53 2.59 -1.48 -2.38
CA SER A 53 2.58 -0.14 -1.81
C SER A 53 2.78 0.95 -2.89
N ILE A 54 2.23 2.13 -2.63
CA ILE A 54 2.36 3.33 -3.47
C ILE A 54 3.03 4.40 -2.61
N ASP A 55 4.29 4.72 -2.91
CA ASP A 55 5.10 5.67 -2.13
C ASP A 55 4.57 7.12 -2.28
N LEU A 56 4.30 7.76 -1.16
CA LEU A 56 3.81 9.14 -1.07
C LEU A 56 4.94 10.15 -0.81
N ARG A 57 6.18 9.70 -0.60
CA ARG A 57 7.33 10.59 -0.36
C ARG A 57 7.91 11.18 -1.63
N GLN A 58 7.62 10.57 -2.78
CA GLN A 58 8.17 10.99 -4.06
C GLN A 58 7.11 11.28 -5.13
N PRO A 59 7.29 12.36 -5.92
CA PRO A 59 8.26 13.42 -5.69
C PRO A 59 7.81 14.33 -4.51
N ALA A 60 8.75 14.88 -3.73
CA ALA A 60 8.41 15.66 -2.53
C ALA A 60 7.68 16.98 -2.85
N ASN A 61 7.95 17.57 -4.03
CA ASN A 61 7.26 18.75 -4.56
C ASN A 61 5.85 18.46 -5.10
N ALA A 62 5.35 17.22 -5.01
CA ALA A 62 3.93 16.95 -5.22
C ALA A 62 3.07 17.39 -4.03
N TRP A 63 3.70 17.63 -2.87
CA TRP A 63 3.07 18.23 -1.70
C TRP A 63 3.21 19.74 -1.76
N VAL A 64 2.13 20.42 -1.41
CA VAL A 64 2.02 21.88 -1.29
C VAL A 64 1.46 22.23 0.09
N ILE A 65 1.51 23.51 0.47
CA ILE A 65 0.80 24.03 1.64
C ILE A 65 -0.70 23.71 1.54
N SER A 66 -1.34 23.39 2.66
CA SER A 66 -2.76 23.04 2.64
C SER A 66 -3.71 24.22 2.84
N SER A 67 -4.87 24.13 2.22
CA SER A 67 -6.06 24.88 2.62
C SER A 67 -6.44 24.58 4.07
N VAL A 68 -7.12 25.53 4.72
CA VAL A 68 -7.59 25.39 6.11
C VAL A 68 -8.63 24.26 6.17
N PRO A 69 -8.47 23.23 7.03
CA PRO A 69 -9.49 22.21 7.16
C PRO A 69 -10.82 22.81 7.61
N GLN A 70 -11.89 22.47 6.90
CA GLN A 70 -13.20 23.06 7.16
C GLN A 70 -14.01 22.24 8.16
N ASN A 71 -14.78 22.95 8.97
CA ASN A 71 -15.83 22.33 9.77
C ASN A 71 -17.08 22.13 8.92
N ASP A 72 -17.73 20.97 9.03
CA ASP A 72 -19.00 20.75 8.35
C ASP A 72 -20.21 21.30 9.12
N GLU A 73 -21.37 21.35 8.47
CA GLU A 73 -22.63 21.83 9.09
C GLU A 73 -23.04 21.02 10.35
N ARG A 74 -22.48 19.82 10.51
CA ARG A 74 -22.72 18.92 11.66
C ARG A 74 -21.70 19.12 12.78
N ASN A 75 -20.79 20.07 12.63
CA ASN A 75 -19.75 20.40 13.60
C ASN A 75 -18.78 19.24 13.88
N ASN A 76 -18.45 18.43 12.87
CA ASN A 76 -17.57 17.27 13.00
C ASN A 76 -16.07 17.63 13.07
N ASN A 77 -15.67 18.85 12.71
CA ASN A 77 -14.28 19.33 12.78
C ASN A 77 -14.20 20.78 13.34
N PRO A 78 -14.53 21.01 14.63
CA PRO A 78 -14.63 22.34 15.22
C PRO A 78 -13.27 23.02 15.50
N LEU A 79 -12.16 22.40 15.10
CA LEU A 79 -10.80 22.82 15.44
C LEU A 79 -10.36 24.12 14.73
N PHE A 80 -11.06 24.51 13.67
CA PHE A 80 -10.65 25.58 12.76
C PHE A 80 -11.76 26.65 12.67
N PRO A 81 -11.94 27.51 13.67
CA PRO A 81 -12.93 28.58 13.63
C PRO A 81 -12.69 29.56 12.45
N GLU A 82 -11.44 29.74 12.04
CA GLU A 82 -11.06 30.58 10.90
C GLU A 82 -11.53 30.03 9.55
N SER A 83 -11.88 28.74 9.48
CA SER A 83 -12.44 28.10 8.28
C SER A 83 -13.84 28.58 7.91
N ALA A 84 -14.50 29.45 8.70
CA ALA A 84 -15.77 30.04 8.30
C ALA A 84 -15.61 31.33 7.48
N LEU A 85 -14.40 31.89 7.45
CA LEU A 85 -14.12 33.16 6.77
C LEU A 85 -13.83 32.93 5.29
N ILE A 86 -14.35 33.82 4.44
CA ILE A 86 -14.12 33.83 3.00
C ILE A 86 -13.60 35.20 2.64
N ASP A 87 -12.54 35.24 1.84
CA ASP A 87 -11.86 36.45 1.41
C ASP A 87 -11.47 37.36 2.60
N ASP A 88 -10.83 36.78 3.62
CA ASP A 88 -10.44 37.49 4.85
C ASP A 88 -9.13 36.94 5.42
N LEU A 89 -8.14 37.83 5.61
CA LEU A 89 -6.78 37.51 6.05
C LEU A 89 -6.72 36.76 7.40
N ARG A 90 -7.75 36.91 8.25
CA ARG A 90 -7.85 36.18 9.52
C ARG A 90 -7.92 34.66 9.32
N GLY A 91 -8.30 34.20 8.13
CA GLY A 91 -8.30 32.79 7.73
C GLY A 91 -6.93 32.09 7.87
N GLY A 92 -5.83 32.84 7.82
CA GLY A 92 -4.47 32.30 7.92
C GLY A 92 -3.82 32.46 9.29
N ALA A 93 -4.49 33.10 10.26
CA ALA A 93 -3.87 33.54 11.52
C ALA A 93 -3.33 32.40 12.39
N ASN A 94 -3.92 31.19 12.31
CA ASN A 94 -3.49 30.02 13.07
C ASN A 94 -2.47 29.14 12.37
N ARG A 95 -2.08 29.48 11.12
CA ARG A 95 -1.14 28.68 10.35
C ARG A 95 0.29 28.87 10.87
N ALA A 96 0.82 27.85 11.51
CA ALA A 96 2.20 27.76 11.94
C ALA A 96 3.10 27.21 10.83
N LEU A 97 4.41 27.42 10.98
CA LEU A 97 5.40 26.99 10.00
C LEU A 97 5.52 25.46 9.99
N LEU A 98 5.29 24.87 8.82
CA LEU A 98 5.54 23.46 8.54
C LEU A 98 6.36 23.36 7.26
N ASN A 99 7.53 22.73 7.35
CA ASN A 99 8.37 22.43 6.21
C ASN A 99 8.39 20.91 5.95
N TRP A 100 8.46 20.53 4.68
CA TRP A 100 8.51 19.15 4.23
C TRP A 100 9.60 18.96 3.19
N TYR A 101 10.50 18.02 3.43
CA TYR A 101 11.67 17.88 2.56
C TYR A 101 12.29 16.50 2.64
N ARG A 102 13.25 16.29 1.75
CA ARG A 102 14.17 15.16 1.77
C ARG A 102 15.56 15.77 1.78
N ILE A 103 16.32 15.51 2.84
CA ILE A 103 17.64 16.14 3.02
C ILE A 103 18.57 15.69 1.89
N ASP A 104 19.16 16.66 1.19
CA ASP A 104 20.12 16.41 0.13
C ASP A 104 21.36 15.67 0.69
N PRO A 105 21.80 14.56 0.07
CA PRO A 105 23.01 13.85 0.49
C PRO A 105 24.26 14.72 0.62
N GLN A 106 24.38 15.81 -0.15
CA GLN A 106 25.53 16.70 -0.14
C GLN A 106 25.65 17.49 1.16
N LEU A 107 24.53 17.90 1.77
CA LEU A 107 24.52 18.61 3.05
C LEU A 107 25.11 17.74 4.17
N ARG A 108 24.84 16.43 4.12
CA ARG A 108 25.37 15.45 5.08
C ARG A 108 26.85 15.11 4.88
N GLN A 109 27.53 15.62 3.84
CA GLN A 109 28.96 15.35 3.65
C GLN A 109 29.86 16.39 4.33
N VAL A 110 29.31 17.53 4.71
CA VAL A 110 30.09 18.73 5.06
C VAL A 110 30.01 19.08 6.56
N GLU A 111 28.93 18.68 7.25
CA GLU A 111 28.60 19.19 8.59
C GLU A 111 28.79 18.14 9.69
N GLY A 112 29.81 18.34 10.55
CA GLY A 112 30.30 17.35 11.53
C GLY A 112 29.29 16.91 12.61
N ALA A 113 29.03 17.73 13.63
CA ALA A 113 28.18 17.35 14.77
C ALA A 113 26.71 17.08 14.39
N GLU A 114 26.23 17.66 13.29
CA GLU A 114 24.88 17.45 12.78
C GLU A 114 24.66 16.02 12.23
N LEU A 115 25.72 15.33 11.82
CA LEU A 115 25.64 13.90 11.50
C LEU A 115 25.30 13.01 12.70
N GLN A 116 25.44 13.53 13.93
CA GLN A 116 25.08 12.80 15.15
C GLN A 116 23.63 13.07 15.59
N ASP A 117 22.99 14.15 15.13
CA ASP A 117 21.60 14.44 15.48
C ASP A 117 20.68 13.41 14.79
N PRO A 118 19.89 12.61 15.55
CA PRO A 118 18.96 11.64 14.98
C PRO A 118 18.00 12.24 13.95
N TYR A 119 17.70 13.55 14.02
CA TYR A 119 16.73 14.19 13.14
C TYR A 119 17.30 14.69 11.81
N THR A 120 18.62 14.73 11.63
CA THR A 120 19.26 15.15 10.37
C THR A 120 20.23 14.10 9.82
N ALA A 121 20.68 13.19 10.70
CA ALA A 121 21.60 12.13 10.36
C ALA A 121 21.11 11.21 9.23
N ARG A 122 22.09 10.56 8.59
CA ARG A 122 21.87 9.55 7.57
C ARG A 122 21.23 8.30 8.20
N ILE A 123 20.29 7.70 7.47
CA ILE A 123 19.57 6.50 7.88
C ILE A 123 20.05 5.37 6.97
N ASP A 124 20.67 4.36 7.55
CA ASP A 124 21.11 3.20 6.78
C ASP A 124 19.91 2.32 6.40
N LEU A 125 19.93 1.72 5.21
CA LEU A 125 18.82 0.84 4.80
C LEU A 125 18.65 -0.34 5.76
N THR A 126 19.77 -0.87 6.26
CA THR A 126 19.81 -1.97 7.22
C THR A 126 19.37 -1.56 8.62
N GLU A 127 19.26 -0.26 8.92
CA GLU A 127 18.74 0.26 10.18
C GLU A 127 17.26 -0.07 10.33
N VAL A 128 16.49 0.17 9.27
CA VAL A 128 15.03 -0.07 9.24
C VAL A 128 14.71 -1.44 8.66
N PHE A 129 15.49 -1.92 7.68
CA PHE A 129 15.28 -3.18 6.96
C PHE A 129 16.55 -4.07 6.98
N PRO A 130 16.90 -4.70 8.12
CA PRO A 130 18.18 -5.40 8.29
C PRO A 130 18.36 -6.62 7.39
N ASN A 131 17.28 -7.30 6.99
CA ASN A 131 17.36 -8.51 6.16
C ASN A 131 17.28 -8.23 4.65
N ARG A 132 17.19 -6.95 4.27
CA ARG A 132 17.18 -6.53 2.87
C ARG A 132 18.61 -6.56 2.32
N GLN A 133 18.83 -7.39 1.31
CA GLN A 133 20.13 -7.45 0.64
C GLN A 133 20.26 -6.28 -0.34
N GLN A 134 21.28 -5.47 -0.14
CA GLN A 134 21.61 -4.37 -1.04
C GLN A 134 22.26 -4.92 -2.31
N THR A 135 21.71 -4.57 -3.47
CA THR A 135 22.43 -4.71 -4.73
C THR A 135 23.37 -3.52 -4.92
N PRO A 136 24.53 -3.66 -5.61
CA PRO A 136 25.48 -2.56 -5.82
C PRO A 136 24.92 -1.32 -6.56
N ASP A 137 23.77 -1.43 -7.23
CA ASP A 137 23.05 -0.33 -7.88
C ASP A 137 22.03 0.37 -6.95
N GLN A 138 21.74 -0.20 -5.78
CA GLN A 138 20.86 0.41 -4.79
C GLN A 138 21.64 1.36 -3.88
N LEU A 139 21.01 2.48 -3.50
CA LEU A 139 21.55 3.36 -2.48
C LEU A 139 21.53 2.63 -1.13
N PRO A 140 22.65 2.58 -0.39
CA PRO A 140 22.72 1.86 0.89
C PRO A 140 21.93 2.55 2.02
N THR A 141 21.29 3.69 1.72
CA THR A 141 20.67 4.57 2.73
C THR A 141 19.31 5.06 2.30
N ILE A 142 18.43 5.19 3.28
CA ILE A 142 17.05 5.64 3.11
C ILE A 142 17.03 7.16 3.04
N GLN A 143 16.32 7.65 2.03
CA GLN A 143 15.97 9.05 1.92
C GLN A 143 14.62 9.27 2.56
N SER A 144 14.61 9.68 3.82
CA SER A 144 13.40 9.96 4.58
C SER A 144 12.65 11.18 4.00
N PHE A 145 11.34 11.18 4.19
CA PHE A 145 10.51 12.37 4.04
C PHE A 145 10.33 12.95 5.43
N ASP A 146 10.83 14.16 5.65
CA ASP A 146 10.92 14.78 6.97
C ASP A 146 9.93 15.96 7.03
N LEU A 147 9.14 16.03 8.10
CA LEU A 147 8.27 17.15 8.44
C LEU A 147 8.85 17.89 9.64
N ALA A 148 9.20 19.15 9.47
CA ALA A 148 9.64 20.03 10.55
C ALA A 148 8.54 21.03 10.89
N TYR A 149 7.91 20.86 12.04
CA TYR A 149 6.80 21.67 12.50
C TYR A 149 7.25 22.61 13.61
N HIS A 150 7.02 23.91 13.43
CA HIS A 150 7.34 24.96 14.39
C HIS A 150 6.06 25.68 14.82
N PRO A 151 5.36 25.19 15.86
CA PRO A 151 4.05 25.72 16.27
C PRO A 151 4.11 27.17 16.78
N ASP A 152 5.30 27.65 17.15
CA ASP A 152 5.58 28.98 17.65
C ASP A 152 5.98 29.98 16.54
N GLN A 153 6.13 29.55 15.29
CA GLN A 153 6.54 30.41 14.17
C GLN A 153 5.41 30.61 13.16
N ARG A 154 5.28 31.82 12.61
CA ARG A 154 4.34 32.10 11.52
C ARG A 154 4.68 31.22 10.31
N GLY A 155 3.67 30.55 9.75
CA GLY A 155 3.78 29.93 8.42
C GLY A 155 3.46 30.95 7.31
N PRO A 156 3.52 30.52 6.03
CA PRO A 156 3.12 31.35 4.90
C PRO A 156 1.67 31.83 4.99
N TYR A 157 1.43 33.07 4.57
CA TYR A 157 0.14 33.76 4.55
C TYR A 157 -0.55 33.85 5.92
N ASN A 158 0.24 34.01 6.99
CA ASN A 158 -0.27 34.21 8.35
C ASN A 158 -0.27 35.69 8.75
N TYR A 159 -1.41 36.36 8.76
CA TYR A 159 -1.56 37.76 9.17
C TYR A 159 -2.07 37.93 10.62
N ASP A 160 -1.58 37.13 11.57
CA ASP A 160 -1.93 37.26 12.99
C ASP A 160 -1.37 38.56 13.60
N ILE A 161 -2.18 39.22 14.40
CA ILE A 161 -1.83 40.51 15.02
C ILE A 161 -1.35 40.32 16.47
N PRO A 162 -0.62 41.28 17.07
CA PRO A 162 -0.04 41.10 18.41
C PRO A 162 -1.05 40.77 19.51
N THR A 163 -2.28 41.28 19.39
CA THR A 163 -3.39 41.03 20.31
C THR A 163 -4.19 39.76 19.99
N GLY A 164 -3.94 39.14 18.83
CA GLY A 164 -4.76 38.06 18.29
C GLY A 164 -6.12 38.52 17.78
N TYR A 165 -6.83 37.60 17.14
CA TYR A 165 -8.21 37.76 16.69
C TYR A 165 -9.17 37.03 17.64
N PRO A 166 -10.13 37.72 18.29
CA PRO A 166 -11.03 37.09 19.25
C PRO A 166 -11.75 35.85 18.69
N GLY A 167 -11.59 34.72 19.37
CA GLY A 167 -12.19 33.44 18.97
C GLY A 167 -11.46 32.70 17.83
N ILE A 168 -10.35 33.24 17.33
CA ILE A 168 -9.53 32.64 16.27
C ILE A 168 -8.11 32.41 16.77
N SER A 169 -7.38 33.46 17.19
CA SER A 169 -5.96 33.38 17.54
C SER A 169 -5.63 34.16 18.81
N SER A 170 -4.55 33.75 19.50
CA SER A 170 -4.04 34.42 20.71
C SER A 170 -2.99 35.51 20.43
N GLY A 171 -2.58 35.68 19.17
CA GLY A 171 -1.67 36.74 18.73
C GLY A 171 -0.19 36.41 18.86
N LEU A 172 0.64 37.45 18.95
CA LEU A 172 2.10 37.35 18.93
C LEU A 172 2.73 37.71 20.28
N THR A 173 3.81 37.02 20.63
CA THR A 173 4.72 37.33 21.74
C THR A 173 5.64 38.51 21.38
N GLN A 174 6.42 39.00 22.34
CA GLN A 174 7.33 40.12 22.11
C GLN A 174 8.44 39.85 21.07
N SER A 175 8.85 38.59 20.93
CA SER A 175 9.80 38.15 19.89
C SER A 175 9.16 37.98 18.51
N GLY A 176 7.83 38.11 18.39
CA GLY A 176 7.09 37.83 17.16
C GLY A 176 6.68 36.36 17.00
N ALA A 177 7.00 35.48 17.97
CA ALA A 177 6.52 34.10 17.99
C ALA A 177 5.00 34.04 18.26
N LEU A 178 4.32 33.03 17.73
CA LEU A 178 2.90 32.77 17.94
C LEU A 178 2.64 32.41 19.41
N LYS A 179 1.65 33.08 20.03
CA LYS A 179 1.12 32.69 21.35
C LYS A 179 0.27 31.43 21.24
N ASP A 180 0.20 30.68 22.34
CA ASP A 180 -0.54 29.42 22.52
C ASP A 180 -0.25 28.41 21.39
N PRO A 181 1.02 27.96 21.26
CA PRO A 181 1.48 27.11 20.16
C PRO A 181 0.64 25.82 20.00
N GLU A 182 0.12 25.24 21.09
CA GLU A 182 -0.73 24.04 21.01
C GLU A 182 -2.03 24.25 20.20
N THR A 183 -2.49 25.50 20.08
CA THR A 183 -3.70 25.85 19.30
C THR A 183 -3.41 26.02 17.82
N ARG A 184 -2.14 26.24 17.45
CA ARG A 184 -1.69 26.48 16.08
C ARG A 184 -1.58 25.17 15.32
N TRP A 185 -1.67 25.28 14.00
CA TRP A 185 -1.60 24.11 13.12
C TRP A 185 -0.77 24.41 11.87
N GLY A 186 -0.16 23.38 11.30
CA GLY A 186 0.53 23.47 10.00
C GLY A 186 0.19 22.25 9.17
N GLY A 187 -0.06 22.43 7.87
CA GLY A 187 -0.52 21.34 7.01
C GLY A 187 -0.02 21.42 5.57
N ILE A 188 0.05 20.25 4.96
CA ILE A 188 0.41 20.02 3.57
C ILE A 188 -0.66 19.18 2.88
N MET A 189 -0.83 19.35 1.57
CA MET A 189 -1.75 18.52 0.79
C MET A 189 -1.17 18.15 -0.57
N ARG A 190 -1.74 17.11 -1.18
CA ARG A 190 -1.37 16.63 -2.51
C ARG A 190 -2.54 16.00 -3.23
N ALA A 191 -2.48 16.00 -4.56
CA ALA A 191 -3.33 15.19 -5.40
C ALA A 191 -2.88 13.71 -5.41
N LEU A 192 -3.84 12.81 -5.58
CA LEU A 192 -3.64 11.37 -5.69
C LEU A 192 -3.94 10.91 -7.12
N ASN A 193 -3.02 10.12 -7.69
CA ASN A 193 -3.16 9.60 -9.06
C ASN A 193 -4.20 8.47 -9.15
N ILE A 194 -4.41 7.74 -8.06
CA ILE A 194 -5.41 6.67 -7.95
C ILE A 194 -6.52 7.19 -7.05
N ASN A 195 -7.71 7.30 -7.61
CA ASN A 195 -8.86 7.95 -6.98
C ASN A 195 -9.97 6.99 -6.54
N ASN A 196 -10.03 5.78 -7.12
CA ASN A 196 -10.95 4.74 -6.68
C ASN A 196 -10.21 3.67 -5.87
N PHE A 197 -10.22 3.82 -4.55
CA PHE A 197 -9.50 2.94 -3.63
C PHE A 197 -10.20 1.58 -3.52
N GLU A 198 -11.53 1.53 -3.58
CA GLU A 198 -12.32 0.29 -3.58
C GLU A 198 -11.97 -0.63 -4.76
N GLN A 199 -11.88 -0.04 -5.96
CA GLN A 199 -11.47 -0.76 -7.16
C GLN A 199 -10.02 -1.22 -7.06
N SER A 200 -9.15 -0.35 -6.53
CA SER A 200 -7.71 -0.59 -6.40
C SER A 200 -7.33 -1.41 -5.16
N ASN A 201 -8.31 -1.75 -4.31
CA ASN A 201 -8.18 -2.45 -3.03
C ASN A 201 -7.13 -1.81 -2.09
N ILE A 202 -7.08 -0.48 -2.04
CA ILE A 202 -6.25 0.25 -1.06
C ILE A 202 -6.95 0.17 0.29
N GLN A 203 -6.28 -0.38 1.29
CA GLN A 203 -6.87 -0.68 2.60
C GLN A 203 -6.20 0.09 3.74
N PHE A 204 -4.93 0.46 3.61
CA PHE A 204 -4.16 1.06 4.70
C PHE A 204 -3.30 2.23 4.24
N ILE A 205 -3.05 3.13 5.18
CA ILE A 205 -1.91 4.04 5.16
C ILE A 205 -0.83 3.40 6.02
N GLU A 206 0.37 3.20 5.49
CA GLU A 206 1.49 2.63 6.24
C GLU A 206 2.69 3.56 6.22
N PHE A 207 3.34 3.75 7.37
CA PHE A 207 4.59 4.49 7.43
C PHE A 207 5.50 4.00 8.56
N TRP A 208 6.79 4.19 8.36
CA TRP A 208 7.81 3.98 9.39
C TRP A 208 8.29 5.35 9.87
N MET A 209 8.01 5.67 11.13
CA MET A 209 8.32 6.97 11.73
C MET A 209 9.39 6.85 12.82
N LEU A 210 10.39 7.73 12.80
CA LEU A 210 11.36 7.86 13.89
C LEU A 210 10.69 8.50 15.10
N SER A 211 11.02 8.03 16.31
CA SER A 211 10.56 8.66 17.55
C SER A 211 10.94 10.15 17.59
N PRO A 212 9.99 11.06 17.86
CA PRO A 212 10.29 12.47 18.06
C PRO A 212 10.87 12.78 19.45
N PHE A 213 11.01 11.80 20.35
CA PHE A 213 11.45 12.00 21.74
C PHE A 213 12.90 11.57 22.03
N LEU A 214 13.74 11.40 21.01
CA LEU A 214 15.10 10.87 21.17
C LEU A 214 16.04 11.83 21.92
N ASN A 215 16.02 13.11 21.55
CA ASN A 215 16.87 14.13 22.19
C ASN A 215 16.31 14.59 23.55
N GLU A 216 14.98 14.54 23.72
CA GLU A 216 14.28 14.97 24.94
C GLU A 216 13.29 13.91 25.44
N PRO A 217 13.78 12.82 26.05
CA PRO A 217 12.93 11.71 26.50
C PRO A 217 11.83 12.15 27.47
N GLY A 218 10.59 11.79 27.17
CA GLY A 218 9.43 12.02 28.05
C GLY A 218 8.96 13.47 28.13
N ASN A 219 9.40 14.36 27.23
CA ASN A 219 8.98 15.76 27.25
C ASN A 219 7.52 15.90 26.77
N PRO A 220 6.57 16.31 27.64
CA PRO A 220 5.16 16.46 27.27
C PRO A 220 4.91 17.60 26.27
N ASN A 221 5.85 18.54 26.11
CA ASN A 221 5.71 19.64 25.16
C ASN A 221 5.92 19.23 23.70
N LEU A 222 6.50 18.04 23.48
CA LEU A 222 6.64 17.39 22.17
C LEU A 222 5.47 16.44 21.86
N GLU A 223 4.46 16.37 22.74
CA GLU A 223 3.24 15.61 22.50
C GLU A 223 2.27 16.41 21.64
N GLY A 224 1.52 15.72 20.78
CA GLY A 224 0.59 16.36 19.87
C GLY A 224 -0.15 15.36 19.00
N ASN A 225 -0.69 15.83 17.88
CA ASN A 225 -1.49 15.01 16.98
C ASN A 225 -1.09 15.26 15.54
N MET A 226 -0.95 14.17 14.79
CA MET A 226 -0.92 14.19 13.34
C MET A 226 -2.28 13.75 12.81
N TYR A 227 -2.83 14.54 11.90
CA TYR A 227 -4.09 14.24 11.25
C TYR A 227 -3.82 13.98 9.77
N ILE A 228 -4.46 12.93 9.25
CA ILE A 228 -4.44 12.60 7.83
C ILE A 228 -5.87 12.62 7.34
N GLU A 229 -6.11 13.40 6.31
CA GLU A 229 -7.41 13.58 5.67
C GLU A 229 -7.35 13.09 4.23
N MET A 230 -8.40 12.38 3.79
CA MET A 230 -8.47 11.79 2.47
C MET A 230 -9.88 11.94 1.89
N GLY A 231 -9.97 12.52 0.70
CA GLY A 231 -11.24 12.66 0.00
C GLY A 231 -11.19 13.74 -1.05
N ASN A 232 -12.26 14.56 -1.08
CA ASN A 232 -12.23 15.87 -1.71
C ASN A 232 -11.82 16.86 -0.63
N ILE A 233 -10.72 17.57 -0.89
CA ILE A 233 -10.16 18.62 -0.05
C ILE A 233 -10.09 19.86 -0.92
N SER A 234 -10.33 21.03 -0.31
CA SER A 234 -10.30 22.30 -1.02
C SER A 234 -8.90 22.57 -1.57
N GLU A 235 -8.80 22.87 -2.86
CA GLU A 235 -7.58 23.35 -3.52
C GLU A 235 -7.40 24.87 -3.34
N ASP A 236 -8.44 25.57 -2.89
CA ASP A 236 -8.42 26.99 -2.53
C ASP A 236 -7.62 27.17 -1.22
N ILE A 237 -6.33 27.48 -1.36
CA ILE A 237 -5.37 27.63 -0.25
C ILE A 237 -5.59 28.99 0.41
N LEU A 238 -5.71 30.03 -0.42
CA LEU A 238 -5.98 31.40 -0.02
C LEU A 238 -7.45 31.72 -0.24
N ARG A 239 -8.27 31.26 0.71
CA ARG A 239 -9.72 31.19 0.54
C ARG A 239 -10.39 32.49 0.10
N ASP A 240 -10.60 32.62 -1.20
CA ASP A 240 -11.33 33.71 -1.87
C ASP A 240 -12.19 33.24 -3.04
N SER A 241 -12.29 31.91 -3.25
CA SER A 241 -13.07 31.27 -4.32
C SER A 241 -12.60 31.68 -5.74
N GLN A 242 -11.35 32.08 -5.91
CA GLN A 242 -10.74 32.38 -7.21
C GLN A 242 -9.53 31.49 -7.43
N LYS A 243 -9.41 30.89 -8.62
CA LYS A 243 -8.26 30.05 -8.95
C LYS A 243 -7.01 30.91 -9.16
N PHE A 244 -6.02 30.81 -8.28
CA PHE A 244 -4.71 31.41 -8.51
C PHE A 244 -3.76 30.54 -9.36
N PHE A 245 -2.94 31.19 -10.18
CA PHE A 245 -1.81 30.58 -10.89
C PHE A 245 -0.80 31.66 -11.34
N GLU A 246 0.46 31.51 -10.94
CA GLU A 246 1.51 32.52 -11.14
C GLU A 246 1.76 32.88 -12.61
N ASN A 247 1.83 31.87 -13.49
CA ASN A 247 2.16 32.08 -14.90
C ASN A 247 1.08 32.82 -15.69
N GLY A 248 -0.06 33.13 -15.06
CA GLY A 248 -1.11 34.01 -15.57
C GLY A 248 -0.91 35.49 -15.28
N LEU A 249 -0.01 35.85 -14.35
CA LEU A 249 0.20 37.24 -13.96
C LEU A 249 0.75 38.08 -15.13
N PRO A 250 0.48 39.40 -15.15
CA PRO A 250 1.03 40.30 -16.15
C PRO A 250 2.54 40.45 -16.00
N GLY A 251 3.29 40.23 -17.08
CA GLY A 251 4.72 40.47 -17.17
C GLY A 251 5.10 41.39 -18.34
N PRO A 252 6.39 41.71 -18.53
CA PRO A 252 6.87 42.60 -19.58
C PRO A 252 6.46 42.16 -20.99
N ALA A 253 6.42 40.85 -21.25
CA ALA A 253 6.00 40.28 -22.52
C ALA A 253 4.48 40.38 -22.77
N ASN A 254 3.68 40.54 -21.71
CA ASN A 254 2.22 40.45 -21.76
C ASN A 254 1.53 41.40 -20.73
N PRO A 255 1.84 42.70 -20.75
CA PRO A 255 1.41 43.66 -19.72
C PRO A 255 -0.09 43.93 -19.71
N SER A 256 -0.81 43.54 -20.78
CA SER A 256 -2.25 43.71 -20.90
C SER A 256 -3.08 42.56 -20.33
N ARG A 257 -2.44 41.55 -19.70
CA ARG A 257 -3.17 40.48 -19.01
C ARG A 257 -4.04 41.08 -17.92
N ARG A 258 -5.31 40.68 -17.88
CA ARG A 258 -6.25 41.18 -16.89
C ARG A 258 -6.07 40.40 -15.59
N ASN A 259 -6.05 41.10 -14.47
CA ASN A 259 -6.10 40.55 -13.13
C ASN A 259 -7.27 41.18 -12.36
N THR A 260 -7.61 40.57 -11.24
CA THR A 260 -8.51 41.10 -10.22
C THR A 260 -7.81 41.05 -8.87
N THR A 261 -8.33 41.74 -7.87
CA THR A 261 -7.74 41.77 -6.54
C THR A 261 -8.78 41.35 -5.51
N THR A 262 -8.44 40.35 -4.69
CA THR A 262 -9.20 39.91 -3.52
C THR A 262 -8.52 40.49 -2.26
N ASN A 263 -9.02 40.20 -1.06
CA ASN A 263 -8.30 40.57 0.16
C ASN A 263 -6.99 39.79 0.30
N TRP A 264 -6.94 38.56 -0.21
CA TRP A 264 -5.76 37.71 -0.21
C TRP A 264 -4.79 38.04 -1.35
N SER A 265 -5.25 38.15 -2.59
CA SER A 265 -4.34 38.00 -3.73
C SER A 265 -4.63 38.95 -4.89
N VAL A 266 -3.66 39.08 -5.79
CA VAL A 266 -3.84 39.61 -7.15
C VAL A 266 -3.89 38.43 -8.13
N ILE A 267 -5.04 38.21 -8.74
CA ILE A 267 -5.37 36.95 -9.40
C ILE A 267 -5.57 37.16 -10.90
N PRO A 268 -4.96 36.34 -11.76
CA PRO A 268 -5.17 36.46 -13.21
C PRO A 268 -6.57 36.01 -13.65
N LEU A 269 -7.20 36.78 -14.55
CA LEU A 269 -8.53 36.47 -15.12
C LEU A 269 -8.46 35.67 -16.43
N ALA A 270 -7.27 35.30 -16.87
CA ALA A 270 -7.08 34.48 -18.06
C ALA A 270 -7.38 33.00 -17.74
N GLN A 271 -7.65 32.20 -18.77
CA GLN A 271 -7.63 30.74 -18.59
C GLN A 271 -6.18 30.26 -18.65
N GLN A 272 -5.79 29.41 -17.71
CA GLN A 272 -4.50 28.74 -17.73
C GLN A 272 -4.50 27.66 -18.82
N ILE A 273 -3.82 27.92 -19.94
CA ILE A 273 -3.73 26.97 -21.06
C ILE A 273 -2.64 25.93 -20.78
N THR A 274 -1.50 26.37 -20.25
CA THR A 274 -0.33 25.56 -19.92
C THR A 274 0.12 25.86 -18.50
N ASN A 275 0.53 24.83 -17.76
CA ASN A 275 1.12 24.97 -16.43
C ASN A 275 2.66 25.04 -16.54
N ALA A 276 3.15 26.17 -17.05
CA ALA A 276 4.58 26.44 -17.25
C ALA A 276 4.82 27.96 -17.38
N PHE A 277 5.98 28.43 -16.91
CA PHE A 277 6.44 29.80 -17.14
C PHE A 277 6.81 30.07 -18.61
N ASP A 278 6.87 31.35 -18.94
CA ASP A 278 7.51 31.80 -20.18
C ASP A 278 9.04 31.53 -20.11
N VAL A 279 9.68 31.44 -21.27
CA VAL A 279 11.14 31.32 -21.39
C VAL A 279 11.83 32.65 -21.03
N ASP A 280 11.11 33.78 -21.16
CA ASP A 280 11.62 35.10 -20.81
C ASP A 280 11.86 35.26 -19.29
N GLU A 281 13.13 35.44 -18.92
CA GLU A 281 13.59 35.58 -17.53
C GLU A 281 12.92 36.77 -16.82
N ALA A 282 12.75 37.89 -17.54
CA ALA A 282 12.14 39.09 -16.98
C ALA A 282 10.64 38.91 -16.69
N THR A 283 9.96 38.08 -17.48
CA THR A 283 8.57 37.71 -17.23
C THR A 283 8.45 36.73 -16.06
N ARG A 284 9.35 35.74 -15.98
CA ARG A 284 9.35 34.78 -14.87
C ARG A 284 9.60 35.45 -13.51
N ALA A 285 10.55 36.38 -13.45
CA ALA A 285 10.91 37.09 -12.21
C ALA A 285 9.76 37.94 -11.60
N VAL A 286 8.78 38.36 -12.40
CA VAL A 286 7.60 39.10 -11.91
C VAL A 286 6.35 38.23 -11.76
N GLN A 287 6.46 36.93 -12.09
CA GLN A 287 5.38 35.96 -11.96
C GLN A 287 5.60 35.00 -10.80
N ASP A 288 6.85 34.65 -10.51
CA ASP A 288 7.30 33.81 -9.39
C ASP A 288 7.24 34.58 -8.06
N VAL A 289 6.02 34.96 -7.66
CA VAL A 289 5.71 35.87 -6.55
C VAL A 289 4.74 35.24 -5.54
N GLY A 290 4.60 33.92 -5.56
CA GLY A 290 3.76 33.20 -4.61
C GLY A 290 2.26 33.27 -4.90
N LEU A 291 1.47 32.63 -4.02
CA LEU A 291 0.02 32.46 -4.15
C LEU A 291 -0.76 33.78 -3.96
N ASP A 292 -0.16 34.79 -3.36
CA ASP A 292 -0.79 36.10 -3.22
C ASP A 292 -0.63 36.98 -4.47
N GLY A 293 0.25 36.59 -5.41
CA GLY A 293 0.46 37.28 -6.67
C GLY A 293 1.16 38.63 -6.53
N LEU A 294 1.88 38.85 -5.42
CA LEU A 294 2.55 40.10 -5.10
C LEU A 294 4.00 39.83 -4.68
N ASP A 295 4.92 40.69 -5.11
CA ASP A 295 6.23 40.72 -4.48
C ASP A 295 6.13 41.42 -3.11
N ASN A 296 7.14 41.24 -2.28
CA ASN A 296 7.26 41.92 -0.98
C ASN A 296 6.95 43.44 -0.98
N ASP A 297 7.24 44.16 -2.08
CA ASP A 297 6.90 45.58 -2.22
C ASP A 297 5.38 45.79 -2.43
N GLY A 298 4.76 44.99 -3.30
CA GLY A 298 3.32 44.94 -3.51
C GLY A 298 2.56 44.53 -2.25
N GLU A 299 3.08 43.57 -1.50
CA GLU A 299 2.53 43.16 -0.20
C GLU A 299 2.50 44.31 0.81
N ARG A 300 3.59 45.10 0.88
CA ARG A 300 3.67 46.28 1.76
C ARG A 300 2.64 47.34 1.42
N GLU A 301 2.22 47.42 0.15
CA GLU A 301 1.13 48.30 -0.26
C GLU A 301 -0.23 47.68 0.06
N LYS A 302 -0.43 46.42 -0.31
CA LYS A 302 -1.71 45.69 -0.16
C LYS A 302 -2.12 45.50 1.30
N TYR A 303 -1.19 45.08 2.16
CA TYR A 303 -1.45 44.75 3.57
C TYR A 303 -1.07 45.89 4.52
N ARG A 304 -1.11 47.14 4.04
CA ARG A 304 -0.72 48.32 4.83
C ARG A 304 -1.44 48.41 6.17
N ASP A 305 -2.72 48.03 6.23
CA ASP A 305 -3.51 48.05 7.46
C ASP A 305 -2.96 47.08 8.52
N PHE A 306 -2.59 45.86 8.10
CA PHE A 306 -1.91 44.89 8.96
C PHE A 306 -0.56 45.42 9.44
N LEU A 307 0.26 45.95 8.51
CA LEU A 307 1.60 46.46 8.84
C LEU A 307 1.55 47.68 9.78
N ASN A 308 0.55 48.55 9.64
CA ASN A 308 0.33 49.67 10.56
C ASN A 308 0.10 49.19 12.00
N ILE A 309 -0.65 48.08 12.19
CA ILE A 309 -0.87 47.47 13.51
C ILE A 309 0.46 46.94 14.08
N ILE A 310 1.26 46.28 13.25
CA ILE A 310 2.59 45.74 13.63
C ILE A 310 3.54 46.88 14.04
N GLU A 311 3.63 47.93 13.24
CA GLU A 311 4.49 49.10 13.51
C GLU A 311 4.10 49.82 14.81
N GLN A 312 2.80 49.99 15.05
CA GLN A 312 2.28 50.72 16.21
C GLN A 312 2.28 49.89 17.50
N SER A 313 2.45 48.56 17.41
CA SER A 313 2.43 47.68 18.58
C SER A 313 3.56 48.00 19.57
N ALA A 314 3.22 48.28 20.82
CA ALA A 314 4.20 48.40 21.89
C ALA A 314 4.73 47.04 22.37
N ASP A 315 4.00 45.97 22.05
CA ASP A 315 4.26 44.62 22.57
C ASP A 315 5.31 43.88 21.74
N LEU A 316 5.61 44.32 20.51
CA LEU A 316 6.61 43.72 19.62
C LEU A 316 7.99 44.38 19.74
N SER A 317 9.03 43.56 19.76
CA SER A 317 10.42 44.02 19.62
C SER A 317 10.69 44.62 18.23
N VAL A 318 11.70 45.49 18.13
CA VAL A 318 12.10 46.10 16.86
C VAL A 318 12.49 45.04 15.82
N THR A 319 13.19 43.98 16.25
CA THR A 319 13.55 42.86 15.36
C THR A 319 12.31 42.16 14.81
N ALA A 320 11.34 41.82 15.67
CA ALA A 320 10.10 41.16 15.25
C ALA A 320 9.33 42.01 14.23
N LYS A 321 9.23 43.32 14.47
CA LYS A 321 8.59 44.25 13.53
C LYS A 321 9.30 44.24 12.18
N ASN A 322 10.63 44.38 12.17
CA ASN A 322 11.40 44.41 10.94
C ASN A 322 11.29 43.09 10.16
N THR A 323 11.25 41.94 10.83
CA THR A 323 11.03 40.65 10.17
C THR A 323 9.68 40.63 9.44
N ILE A 324 8.60 41.03 10.10
CA ILE A 324 7.25 41.03 9.51
C ILE A 324 7.12 42.11 8.42
N LEU A 325 7.79 43.26 8.55
CA LEU A 325 7.73 44.34 7.56
C LEU A 325 8.50 44.04 6.28
N ASN A 326 9.57 43.25 6.39
CA ASN A 326 10.38 42.86 5.24
C ASN A 326 9.70 41.80 4.39
N ASP A 327 8.97 40.88 5.03
CA ASP A 327 8.29 39.72 4.44
C ASP A 327 6.88 39.59 5.06
N PRO A 328 5.91 40.46 4.64
CA PRO A 328 4.56 40.47 5.19
C PRO A 328 3.82 39.14 5.08
N SER A 329 3.83 38.48 3.91
CA SER A 329 3.17 37.19 3.69
C SER A 329 3.97 36.00 4.22
N ASN A 330 5.27 36.16 4.48
CA ASN A 330 6.14 35.10 5.00
C ASN A 330 6.24 33.89 4.06
N ASP A 331 6.35 34.16 2.76
CA ASP A 331 6.42 33.17 1.67
C ASP A 331 7.65 33.37 0.76
N ASP A 332 8.63 34.15 1.20
CA ASP A 332 9.97 34.24 0.60
C ASP A 332 10.69 32.88 0.59
N TYR A 333 11.05 32.41 -0.60
CA TYR A 333 11.86 31.21 -0.79
C TYR A 333 13.35 31.42 -0.50
N ARG A 334 13.98 30.37 0.04
CA ARG A 334 15.44 30.29 0.07
C ARG A 334 15.94 28.88 -0.15
N TYR A 335 16.91 28.72 -1.07
CA TYR A 335 17.55 27.44 -1.30
C TYR A 335 18.51 27.08 -0.16
N TYR A 336 18.58 25.79 0.20
CA TYR A 336 19.37 25.31 1.34
C TYR A 336 20.89 25.59 1.23
N SER A 337 21.41 25.73 0.00
CA SER A 337 22.82 26.04 -0.25
C SER A 337 23.16 27.52 -0.12
N ASP A 338 22.16 28.41 -0.12
CA ASP A 338 22.36 29.87 0.00
C ASP A 338 22.55 30.32 1.45
N TYR A 339 22.36 29.41 2.40
CA TYR A 339 22.60 29.68 3.81
C TYR A 339 24.10 29.67 4.13
N PRO A 340 24.56 30.55 5.03
CA PRO A 340 25.96 30.59 5.46
C PRO A 340 26.49 29.23 5.94
N GLN A 341 27.80 29.03 5.87
CA GLN A 341 28.43 27.88 6.51
C GLN A 341 28.19 27.93 8.03
N GLY A 342 27.81 26.78 8.62
CA GLY A 342 27.51 26.66 10.05
C GLY A 342 26.04 26.89 10.43
N THR A 343 25.15 27.21 9.47
CA THR A 343 23.70 27.14 9.67
C THR A 343 23.25 25.68 9.69
N THR A 344 22.34 25.34 10.61
CA THR A 344 21.91 23.95 10.79
C THR A 344 21.09 23.43 9.62
N ILE A 345 21.13 22.12 9.35
CA ILE A 345 20.35 21.49 8.27
C ILE A 345 18.85 21.81 8.41
N LEU A 346 18.29 21.80 9.61
CA LEU A 346 16.87 22.13 9.82
C LEU A 346 16.59 23.59 9.45
N GLU A 347 17.44 24.53 9.86
CA GLU A 347 17.31 25.95 9.51
C GLU A 347 17.47 26.19 7.99
N ARG A 348 18.33 25.43 7.32
CA ARG A 348 18.51 25.51 5.85
C ARG A 348 17.25 25.14 5.08
N TYR A 349 16.41 24.26 5.63
CA TYR A 349 15.14 23.86 5.03
C TYR A 349 13.95 24.71 5.50
N ALA A 350 14.13 25.65 6.43
CA ALA A 350 13.03 26.40 7.04
C ALA A 350 12.23 27.29 6.08
N LYS A 351 12.82 27.69 4.94
CA LYS A 351 12.19 28.48 3.86
C LYS A 351 12.22 27.76 2.51
N PHE A 352 12.46 26.45 2.49
CA PHE A 352 12.63 25.70 1.23
C PHE A 352 11.30 25.40 0.52
N ASN A 353 10.18 25.44 1.24
CA ASN A 353 8.85 25.13 0.70
C ASN A 353 8.01 26.39 0.40
N HIS A 354 8.59 27.56 0.60
CA HIS A 354 7.98 28.86 0.33
C HIS A 354 7.88 29.10 -1.18
N THR A 355 7.03 30.04 -1.60
CA THR A 355 6.57 30.15 -3.00
C THR A 355 7.20 31.32 -3.75
N GLU A 356 7.34 32.51 -3.16
CA GLU A 356 7.97 33.66 -3.84
C GLU A 356 9.45 33.34 -4.13
N GLY A 357 9.81 33.24 -5.42
CA GLY A 357 11.18 32.98 -5.84
C GLY A 357 11.59 31.49 -5.86
N ASN A 358 10.67 30.56 -5.68
CA ASN A 358 10.99 29.12 -5.63
C ASN A 358 11.32 28.51 -7.00
N SER A 359 11.06 29.30 -8.05
CA SER A 359 11.14 28.90 -9.44
C SER A 359 11.86 29.98 -10.25
N GLN A 360 13.00 30.47 -9.77
CA GLN A 360 13.82 31.42 -10.51
C GLN A 360 14.30 30.88 -11.88
N PRO A 361 14.54 31.76 -12.88
CA PRO A 361 15.13 31.36 -14.15
C PRO A 361 16.54 30.78 -13.96
N PRO A 362 16.94 29.78 -14.77
CA PRO A 362 18.23 29.09 -14.64
C PRO A 362 19.39 29.96 -15.13
N THR A 363 19.74 30.97 -14.34
CA THR A 363 20.92 31.83 -14.52
C THR A 363 22.09 31.29 -13.70
N ASP A 364 23.33 31.69 -14.03
CA ASP A 364 24.53 31.25 -13.32
C ASP A 364 24.44 31.61 -11.82
N GLY A 365 24.27 30.59 -10.97
CA GLY A 365 24.25 30.72 -9.51
C GLY A 365 22.88 30.78 -8.85
N ALA A 366 21.78 30.76 -9.61
CA ALA A 366 20.43 30.65 -9.05
C ALA A 366 20.03 29.17 -8.90
N PHE A 367 19.65 28.79 -7.68
CA PHE A 367 19.11 27.45 -7.39
C PHE A 367 17.62 27.57 -7.12
N SER A 368 16.82 26.69 -7.74
CA SER A 368 15.36 26.68 -7.62
C SER A 368 14.87 25.30 -7.20
N ALA A 369 13.76 25.26 -6.47
CA ALA A 369 13.12 23.99 -6.09
C ALA A 369 12.35 23.38 -7.26
N THR A 370 11.76 24.23 -8.11
CA THR A 370 10.87 23.80 -9.20
C THR A 370 11.02 24.69 -10.44
N ASN A 371 10.49 24.21 -11.57
CA ASN A 371 10.27 25.01 -12.79
C ASN A 371 8.78 25.12 -13.16
N ILE A 372 7.92 24.65 -12.28
CA ILE A 372 6.47 24.64 -12.44
C ILE A 372 5.95 25.82 -11.59
N PRO A 373 5.10 26.69 -12.16
CA PRO A 373 4.49 27.79 -11.42
C PRO A 373 3.58 27.26 -10.31
N ASP A 374 3.51 27.99 -9.21
CA ASP A 374 2.56 27.71 -8.15
C ASP A 374 1.14 28.02 -8.61
N SER A 375 0.21 27.12 -8.27
CA SER A 375 -1.20 27.21 -8.66
C SER A 375 -2.09 26.43 -7.72
N GLU A 376 -3.31 26.89 -7.54
CA GLU A 376 -4.37 26.24 -6.75
C GLU A 376 -5.15 25.18 -7.57
N ASP A 377 -4.47 24.56 -8.54
CA ASP A 377 -4.97 23.44 -9.34
C ASP A 377 -3.96 22.28 -9.25
N LEU A 378 -4.11 21.50 -8.18
CA LEU A 378 -3.15 20.47 -7.80
C LEU A 378 -3.31 19.22 -8.66
N ASN A 379 -4.54 18.89 -9.03
CA ASN A 379 -4.84 17.71 -9.84
C ASN A 379 -4.71 17.96 -11.36
N ARG A 380 -4.53 19.23 -11.78
CA ARG A 380 -4.36 19.69 -13.17
C ARG A 380 -5.59 19.46 -14.04
N ASP A 381 -6.79 19.54 -13.46
CA ASP A 381 -8.06 19.43 -14.17
C ASP A 381 -8.57 20.78 -14.73
N GLN A 382 -7.76 21.85 -14.57
CA GLN A 382 -8.02 23.22 -15.01
C GLN A 382 -9.12 23.94 -14.22
N THR A 383 -9.66 23.32 -13.17
CA THR A 383 -10.68 23.91 -12.31
C THR A 383 -10.14 24.15 -10.90
N LEU A 384 -10.91 24.87 -10.08
CA LEU A 384 -10.66 25.01 -8.65
C LEU A 384 -11.74 24.19 -7.93
N ASN A 385 -11.33 23.24 -7.10
CA ASN A 385 -12.25 22.50 -6.26
C ASN A 385 -12.26 23.05 -4.84
N GLU A 386 -13.39 23.62 -4.42
CA GLU A 386 -13.59 24.15 -3.06
C GLU A 386 -14.29 23.15 -2.13
N THR A 387 -14.62 21.95 -2.63
CA THR A 387 -15.44 20.98 -1.89
C THR A 387 -14.62 20.26 -0.82
N GLU A 388 -15.09 20.32 0.42
CA GLU A 388 -14.55 19.56 1.55
C GLU A 388 -15.49 18.40 1.88
N ALA A 389 -15.09 17.19 1.49
CA ALA A 389 -15.76 15.95 1.83
C ALA A 389 -14.72 14.83 1.93
N TYR A 390 -14.35 14.47 3.16
CA TYR A 390 -13.18 13.64 3.41
C TYR A 390 -13.33 12.80 4.69
N PHE A 391 -12.53 11.73 4.77
CA PHE A 391 -12.30 10.97 5.99
C PHE A 391 -11.08 11.53 6.71
N GLN A 392 -11.19 11.73 8.02
CA GLN A 392 -10.11 12.18 8.88
C GLN A 392 -9.67 11.06 9.82
N PHE A 393 -8.36 10.87 9.92
CA PHE A 393 -7.69 9.93 10.81
C PHE A 393 -6.80 10.72 11.77
N ARG A 394 -7.00 10.54 13.08
CA ARG A 394 -6.18 11.18 14.13
C ARG A 394 -5.15 10.19 14.65
N VAL A 395 -3.87 10.51 14.48
CA VAL A 395 -2.72 9.75 15.01
C VAL A 395 -2.13 10.52 16.20
N PRO A 396 -2.34 10.06 17.44
CA PRO A 396 -1.75 10.68 18.61
C PRO A 396 -0.24 10.40 18.66
N ILE A 397 0.55 11.40 19.07
CA ILE A 397 1.99 11.28 19.30
C ILE A 397 2.23 11.64 20.77
N GLU A 398 2.28 10.61 21.62
CA GLU A 398 2.43 10.72 23.07
C GLU A 398 3.76 10.07 23.51
N ALA A 399 4.42 10.63 24.52
CA ALA A 399 5.74 10.17 24.92
C ALA A 399 5.68 8.88 25.75
N ASN A 400 6.64 7.98 25.54
CA ASN A 400 6.96 6.87 26.44
C ASN A 400 8.49 6.76 26.59
N GLY A 401 9.05 7.56 27.50
CA GLY A 401 10.50 7.73 27.60
C GLY A 401 11.06 8.35 26.32
N ASN A 402 12.07 7.71 25.71
CA ASN A 402 12.62 8.12 24.41
C ASN A 402 11.83 7.57 23.21
N GLY A 403 10.74 6.83 23.46
CA GLY A 403 9.87 6.24 22.45
C GLY A 403 8.50 6.91 22.37
N ILE A 404 7.66 6.36 21.51
CA ILE A 404 6.24 6.73 21.40
C ILE A 404 5.41 5.72 22.19
N LYS A 405 4.38 6.20 22.88
CA LYS A 405 3.40 5.33 23.52
C LYS A 405 2.65 4.52 22.46
N LEU A 406 2.65 3.19 22.63
CA LEU A 406 1.99 2.31 21.68
C LEU A 406 0.48 2.58 21.63
N ASP A 407 -0.06 2.57 20.42
CA ASP A 407 -1.48 2.73 20.14
C ASP A 407 -1.96 1.64 19.17
N LYS A 408 -3.24 1.70 18.80
CA LYS A 408 -3.88 0.74 17.90
C LYS A 408 -3.35 0.75 16.46
N PHE A 409 -2.62 1.80 16.05
CA PHE A 409 -2.05 1.93 14.71
C PHE A 409 -0.62 1.41 14.65
N ILE A 410 0.09 1.33 15.79
CA ILE A 410 1.47 0.82 15.82
C ILE A 410 1.45 -0.71 15.77
N THR A 411 2.12 -1.27 14.76
CA THR A 411 2.19 -2.71 14.50
C THR A 411 3.55 -3.33 14.74
N ASP A 412 4.61 -2.51 14.78
CA ASP A 412 5.98 -2.96 15.03
C ASP A 412 6.82 -1.80 15.60
N GLU A 413 7.84 -2.14 16.36
CA GLU A 413 8.87 -1.22 16.86
C GLU A 413 10.26 -1.80 16.56
N ARG A 414 11.16 -0.95 16.08
CA ARG A 414 12.56 -1.29 15.85
C ARG A 414 13.47 -0.40 16.68
N VAL A 415 14.19 -1.01 17.61
CA VAL A 415 15.23 -0.35 18.39
C VAL A 415 16.60 -0.64 17.78
N VAL A 416 17.34 0.43 17.48
CA VAL A 416 18.69 0.36 16.90
C VAL A 416 19.68 0.80 17.96
N ASN A 417 20.39 -0.17 18.53
CA ASN A 417 21.36 0.06 19.58
C ASN A 417 22.70 0.55 19.00
N ALA A 418 22.88 1.86 18.87
CA ALA A 418 24.17 2.48 18.55
C ALA A 418 24.94 3.00 19.80
N GLY A 419 24.46 2.63 21.00
CA GLY A 419 24.91 3.17 22.29
C GLY A 419 24.25 4.52 22.61
N THR A 420 23.89 4.77 23.88
CA THR A 420 23.36 6.07 24.32
C THR A 420 24.40 7.18 24.07
N PRO A 421 24.05 8.31 23.44
CA PRO A 421 22.71 8.86 23.15
C PRO A 421 22.16 8.54 21.74
N ASN A 422 22.79 7.68 20.95
CA ASN A 422 22.47 7.41 19.56
C ASN A 422 21.45 6.26 19.36
N GLU A 423 20.72 5.87 20.40
CA GLU A 423 19.65 4.87 20.27
C GLU A 423 18.52 5.46 19.42
N ARG A 424 18.17 4.79 18.32
CA ARG A 424 17.07 5.19 17.44
C ARG A 424 15.93 4.19 17.56
N LYS A 425 14.71 4.72 17.65
CA LYS A 425 13.47 3.93 17.72
C LYS A 425 12.58 4.27 16.55
N TRP A 426 12.27 3.27 15.75
CA TRP A 426 11.38 3.39 14.60
C TRP A 426 10.08 2.65 14.87
N TYR A 427 8.95 3.28 14.54
CA TYR A 427 7.62 2.72 14.72
C TYR A 427 6.94 2.51 13.38
N ARG A 428 6.38 1.33 13.16
CA ARG A 428 5.56 1.02 11.99
C ARG A 428 4.09 1.30 12.29
N TYR A 429 3.58 2.38 11.72
CA TYR A 429 2.18 2.72 11.77
C TYR A 429 1.43 2.12 10.60
N ARG A 430 0.22 1.65 10.88
CA ARG A 430 -0.72 1.12 9.91
C ARG A 430 -2.13 1.57 10.27
N ILE A 431 -2.70 2.43 9.45
CA ILE A 431 -4.02 3.03 9.69
C ILE A 431 -5.02 2.38 8.74
N PRO A 432 -6.02 1.62 9.24
CA PRO A 432 -7.06 1.01 8.41
C PRO A 432 -8.01 2.09 7.89
N LEU A 433 -8.24 2.10 6.57
CA LEU A 433 -9.08 3.11 5.94
C LEU A 433 -10.58 2.86 6.13
N ASP A 434 -11.02 1.60 6.15
CA ASP A 434 -12.45 1.28 6.18
C ASP A 434 -13.04 1.22 7.61
N ASP A 435 -12.20 1.21 8.65
CA ASP A 435 -12.66 1.06 10.04
C ASP A 435 -13.40 2.32 10.54
N PRO A 436 -14.74 2.25 10.77
CA PRO A 436 -15.54 3.37 11.26
C PRO A 436 -15.20 3.80 12.70
N ALA A 437 -14.50 2.96 13.48
CA ALA A 437 -14.08 3.30 14.84
C ALA A 437 -12.85 4.21 14.87
N VAL A 438 -12.13 4.35 13.75
CA VAL A 438 -10.91 5.17 13.66
C VAL A 438 -11.05 6.36 12.72
N ARG A 439 -11.95 6.29 11.74
CA ARG A 439 -12.21 7.39 10.79
C ARG A 439 -13.38 8.25 11.22
N ARG A 440 -13.25 9.55 10.99
CA ARG A 440 -14.37 10.50 11.07
C ARG A 440 -14.75 10.93 9.66
N SER A 441 -16.04 10.94 9.34
CA SER A 441 -16.55 11.45 8.06
C SER A 441 -16.93 12.92 8.18
N ILE A 442 -16.37 13.77 7.31
CA ILE A 442 -16.67 15.19 7.22
C ILE A 442 -17.28 15.47 5.84
N GLY A 443 -18.25 16.39 5.75
CA GLY A 443 -18.77 16.84 4.45
C GLY A 443 -19.62 15.81 3.71
N GLY A 444 -20.15 14.81 4.42
CA GLY A 444 -21.10 13.84 3.87
C GLY A 444 -20.50 12.72 3.02
N ILE A 445 -19.17 12.55 2.99
CA ILE A 445 -18.51 11.42 2.31
C ILE A 445 -19.01 10.08 2.86
N GLN A 446 -19.19 9.09 1.97
CA GLN A 446 -19.77 7.77 2.30
C GLN A 446 -18.80 6.61 2.06
N ASP A 447 -18.00 6.66 1.00
CA ASP A 447 -17.14 5.56 0.57
C ASP A 447 -15.81 6.07 -0.03
N PHE A 448 -14.89 5.16 -0.33
CA PHE A 448 -13.58 5.49 -0.92
C PHE A 448 -13.54 5.34 -2.46
N ARG A 449 -14.66 5.53 -3.15
CA ARG A 449 -14.71 5.43 -4.62
C ARG A 449 -14.16 6.67 -5.34
N SER A 450 -14.10 7.81 -4.66
CA SER A 450 -13.64 9.09 -5.21
C SER A 450 -12.80 9.87 -4.19
N ILE A 451 -11.55 9.45 -4.01
CA ILE A 451 -10.55 10.07 -3.16
C ILE A 451 -9.53 10.79 -4.04
N ARG A 452 -9.63 12.12 -4.15
CA ARG A 452 -8.80 12.91 -5.07
C ARG A 452 -7.54 13.47 -4.41
N PHE A 453 -7.64 13.80 -3.13
CA PHE A 453 -6.60 14.51 -2.40
C PHE A 453 -6.31 13.84 -1.06
N MET A 454 -5.10 14.10 -0.58
CA MET A 454 -4.68 13.84 0.80
C MET A 454 -4.20 15.15 1.42
N ARG A 455 -4.60 15.43 2.66
CA ARG A 455 -4.07 16.52 3.50
C ARG A 455 -3.51 15.92 4.78
N LEU A 456 -2.32 16.35 5.17
CA LEU A 456 -1.66 15.97 6.42
C LEU A 456 -1.41 17.25 7.21
N TYR A 457 -1.80 17.30 8.48
CA TYR A 457 -1.53 18.45 9.33
C TYR A 457 -1.18 18.05 10.77
N LEU A 458 -0.48 18.95 11.45
CA LEU A 458 0.01 18.79 12.82
C LEU A 458 -0.62 19.85 13.72
N GLN A 459 -1.06 19.45 14.92
CA GLN A 459 -1.66 20.35 15.92
C GLN A 459 -1.48 19.78 17.33
N GLY A 460 -1.43 20.66 18.34
CA GLY A 460 -1.34 20.27 19.75
C GLY A 460 0.08 20.26 20.33
N PHE A 461 1.10 20.47 19.50
CA PHE A 461 2.49 20.59 19.94
C PHE A 461 2.75 21.98 20.51
N SER A 462 3.47 22.08 21.63
CA SER A 462 3.88 23.36 22.22
C SER A 462 5.33 23.74 21.91
N GLN A 463 6.11 22.80 21.37
CA GLN A 463 7.50 23.00 20.93
C GLN A 463 7.72 22.48 19.51
N PRO A 464 8.78 22.93 18.81
CA PRO A 464 9.15 22.40 17.50
C PRO A 464 9.39 20.90 17.50
N VAL A 465 8.87 20.20 16.50
CA VAL A 465 8.98 18.74 16.36
C VAL A 465 9.36 18.35 14.94
N VAL A 466 10.20 17.32 14.80
CA VAL A 466 10.57 16.75 13.50
C VAL A 466 10.06 15.31 13.41
N LEU A 467 9.18 15.05 12.44
CA LEU A 467 8.67 13.70 12.13
C LEU A 467 9.38 13.18 10.88
N ARG A 468 10.10 12.06 11.00
CA ARG A 468 10.87 11.49 9.89
C ARG A 468 10.28 10.18 9.43
N PHE A 469 9.92 10.11 8.14
CA PHE A 469 9.30 8.95 7.53
C PHE A 469 10.29 8.18 6.66
N ALA A 470 10.74 7.01 7.12
CA ALA A 470 11.58 6.09 6.34
C ALA A 470 10.80 5.44 5.18
N ARG A 471 9.48 5.27 5.34
CA ARG A 471 8.49 4.95 4.32
C ARG A 471 7.19 5.68 4.63
N PHE A 472 6.41 6.00 3.61
CA PHE A 472 5.06 6.53 3.77
C PHE A 472 4.26 6.19 2.52
N ASP A 473 3.42 5.17 2.62
CA ASP A 473 2.82 4.52 1.47
C ASP A 473 1.31 4.30 1.65
N LEU A 474 0.58 4.31 0.53
CA LEU A 474 -0.74 3.68 0.45
C LEU A 474 -0.56 2.20 0.15
N VAL A 475 -1.16 1.34 0.96
CA VAL A 475 -1.00 -0.11 0.86
C VAL A 475 -2.29 -0.75 0.35
N ARG A 476 -2.15 -1.53 -0.73
CA ARG A 476 -3.22 -2.33 -1.31
C ARG A 476 -2.93 -3.82 -1.21
N ASN A 477 -3.99 -4.61 -1.14
CA ASN A 477 -3.90 -6.08 -1.15
C ASN A 477 -4.38 -6.64 -2.49
N GLN A 478 -3.83 -7.77 -2.95
CA GLN A 478 -4.36 -8.51 -4.10
C GLN A 478 -5.57 -9.37 -3.71
N TRP A 479 -5.60 -9.83 -2.47
CA TRP A 479 -6.70 -10.55 -1.86
C TRP A 479 -7.73 -9.57 -1.31
N ARG A 480 -9.01 -9.85 -1.56
CA ARG A 480 -10.12 -9.01 -1.13
C ARG A 480 -10.84 -9.67 0.03
N THR A 481 -11.22 -8.88 1.02
CA THR A 481 -12.10 -9.34 2.11
C THR A 481 -13.48 -9.71 1.55
N TYR A 482 -13.99 -10.86 1.97
CA TYR A 482 -15.35 -11.29 1.63
C TYR A 482 -16.34 -10.68 2.63
N GLN A 483 -17.14 -9.72 2.16
CA GLN A 483 -18.06 -8.96 3.01
C GLN A 483 -19.42 -9.64 3.26
N GLN A 484 -19.77 -10.65 2.47
CA GLN A 484 -21.04 -11.35 2.64
C GLN A 484 -20.96 -12.40 3.75
N SER A 485 -22.11 -12.77 4.31
CA SER A 485 -22.15 -13.77 5.37
C SER A 485 -21.70 -15.14 4.87
N LEU A 486 -20.86 -15.79 5.68
CA LEU A 486 -20.42 -17.18 5.51
C LEU A 486 -21.03 -18.09 6.59
N LYS A 487 -22.04 -17.61 7.33
CA LYS A 487 -22.71 -18.35 8.40
C LYS A 487 -23.42 -19.58 7.84
N VAL A 488 -23.25 -20.71 8.53
CA VAL A 488 -23.86 -21.99 8.17
C VAL A 488 -25.36 -22.03 8.57
N ASP A 489 -25.78 -21.19 9.51
CA ASP A 489 -27.15 -21.13 10.04
C ASP A 489 -27.68 -19.68 10.06
N THR A 490 -28.93 -19.49 9.64
CA THR A 490 -29.61 -18.18 9.57
C THR A 490 -30.23 -17.75 10.91
N THR A 491 -30.09 -18.54 11.97
CA THR A 491 -30.54 -18.13 13.32
C THR A 491 -29.81 -16.86 13.78
N VAL A 492 -30.53 -15.92 14.38
CA VAL A 492 -29.98 -14.67 14.92
C VAL A 492 -29.00 -14.99 16.06
N VAL A 493 -27.71 -14.92 15.77
CA VAL A 493 -26.62 -14.92 16.77
C VAL A 493 -26.41 -13.48 17.24
N ALA A 494 -25.96 -13.29 18.48
CA ALA A 494 -25.54 -11.99 18.96
C ALA A 494 -24.48 -11.39 18.01
N ASP A 495 -24.61 -10.10 17.69
CA ASP A 495 -23.56 -9.36 16.97
C ASP A 495 -22.47 -8.99 17.98
N PHE A 496 -21.31 -9.63 17.85
CA PHE A 496 -20.16 -9.39 18.71
C PHE A 496 -19.24 -8.28 18.18
N GLY A 497 -19.62 -7.61 17.08
CA GLY A 497 -18.76 -6.59 16.45
C GLY A 497 -17.46 -7.20 15.92
N THR A 498 -17.56 -8.30 15.18
CA THR A 498 -16.40 -9.00 14.61
C THR A 498 -15.61 -8.07 13.69
N SER A 499 -14.32 -7.88 13.97
CA SER A 499 -13.37 -7.19 13.08
C SER A 499 -12.46 -8.20 12.40
N PHE A 500 -12.10 -7.92 11.15
CA PHE A 500 -11.30 -8.81 10.32
C PHE A 500 -10.31 -8.00 9.49
N ASP A 501 -9.03 -8.24 9.71
CA ASP A 501 -7.91 -7.50 9.14
C ASP A 501 -7.06 -8.40 8.26
N VAL A 502 -6.64 -7.88 7.11
CA VAL A 502 -5.80 -8.59 6.14
C VAL A 502 -4.45 -7.90 6.05
N ASN A 503 -3.41 -8.62 6.43
CA ASN A 503 -2.06 -8.15 6.61
C ASN A 503 -1.07 -8.97 5.78
N ALA A 504 0.20 -8.56 5.85
CA ALA A 504 1.31 -9.34 5.37
C ALA A 504 2.43 -9.29 6.39
N VAL A 505 3.02 -10.45 6.62
CA VAL A 505 4.22 -10.62 7.45
C VAL A 505 5.35 -11.05 6.54
N ASN A 506 6.50 -10.40 6.67
CA ASN A 506 7.63 -10.70 5.79
C ASN A 506 8.96 -10.71 6.53
N ILE A 507 9.95 -11.35 5.91
CA ILE A 507 11.28 -11.53 6.52
C ILE A 507 12.05 -10.22 6.65
N GLU A 508 11.78 -9.21 5.81
CA GLU A 508 12.50 -7.93 5.86
C GLU A 508 12.04 -6.99 6.96
N ALA A 509 10.74 -6.93 7.23
CA ALA A 509 10.13 -6.03 8.20
C ALA A 509 9.80 -6.73 9.53
N ASN A 510 9.25 -7.94 9.51
CA ASN A 510 8.66 -8.60 10.68
C ASN A 510 9.59 -9.64 11.34
N SER A 511 10.91 -9.55 11.10
CA SER A 511 11.90 -10.46 11.67
C SER A 511 12.14 -10.29 13.18
N SER A 512 11.60 -9.24 13.80
CA SER A 512 11.69 -8.98 15.24
C SER A 512 10.30 -8.89 15.89
N ARG A 513 9.25 -9.29 15.17
CA ARG A 513 7.88 -9.27 15.66
C ARG A 513 7.75 -10.18 16.88
N CYS A 514 6.92 -9.77 17.84
CA CYS A 514 6.49 -10.58 18.99
C CYS A 514 4.98 -10.89 18.88
N PRO A 515 4.49 -12.03 19.41
CA PRO A 515 5.24 -13.06 20.15
C PRO A 515 6.10 -13.97 19.25
N PHE A 516 5.71 -14.16 17.99
CA PHE A 516 6.48 -14.93 17.01
C PHE A 516 7.07 -14.01 15.93
N ASN A 517 8.36 -14.16 15.65
CA ASN A 517 9.00 -13.46 14.55
C ASN A 517 8.84 -14.24 13.26
N TYR A 518 8.73 -13.55 12.13
CA TYR A 518 8.54 -14.23 10.85
C TYR A 518 9.80 -15.03 10.45
N VAL A 519 9.60 -16.29 10.07
CA VAL A 519 10.63 -17.21 9.57
C VAL A 519 10.09 -17.97 8.36
N LEU A 520 10.97 -18.41 7.47
CA LEU A 520 10.60 -19.20 6.30
C LEU A 520 10.10 -20.60 6.74
N PRO A 521 9.07 -21.16 6.08
CA PRO A 521 8.71 -22.56 6.25
C PRO A 521 9.88 -23.50 5.97
N GLU A 522 9.91 -24.67 6.63
CA GLU A 522 10.97 -25.65 6.42
C GLU A 522 10.96 -26.14 4.96
N GLY A 523 12.13 -26.14 4.31
CA GLY A 523 12.28 -26.52 2.90
C GLY A 523 12.17 -25.38 1.89
N ILE A 524 11.57 -24.24 2.27
CA ILE A 524 11.44 -23.05 1.41
C ILE A 524 12.71 -22.21 1.46
N ARG A 525 13.09 -21.65 0.32
CA ARG A 525 14.28 -20.79 0.18
C ARG A 525 13.92 -19.54 -0.59
N ARG A 526 14.37 -18.39 -0.08
CA ARG A 526 14.25 -17.09 -0.75
C ARG A 526 14.73 -17.18 -2.19
N GLU A 527 13.92 -16.66 -3.10
CA GLU A 527 14.29 -16.57 -4.50
C GLU A 527 15.53 -15.69 -4.68
N ASN A 528 16.46 -16.14 -5.51
CA ASN A 528 17.61 -15.33 -5.89
C ASN A 528 17.33 -14.71 -7.26
N ASN A 529 17.30 -13.38 -7.34
CA ASN A 529 17.16 -12.71 -8.62
C ASN A 529 18.48 -12.82 -9.39
N ILE A 530 18.48 -13.59 -10.47
CA ILE A 530 19.66 -13.85 -11.30
C ILE A 530 19.80 -12.72 -12.31
N GLY A 531 20.35 -11.59 -11.86
CA GLY A 531 20.71 -10.43 -12.69
C GLY A 531 22.23 -10.24 -12.79
N VAL A 532 22.67 -9.01 -13.08
CA VAL A 532 24.11 -8.62 -13.02
C VAL A 532 24.65 -8.77 -11.59
N PHE A 533 23.78 -8.66 -10.59
CA PHE A 533 24.06 -8.91 -9.19
C PHE A 533 23.00 -9.88 -8.63
N ASN A 534 23.46 -10.85 -7.85
CA ASN A 534 22.57 -11.77 -7.13
C ASN A 534 22.06 -11.08 -5.87
N ALA A 535 20.74 -11.04 -5.69
CA ALA A 535 20.12 -10.60 -4.46
C ALA A 535 18.90 -11.46 -4.14
N LEU A 536 18.80 -11.84 -2.86
CA LEU A 536 17.63 -12.55 -2.35
C LEU A 536 16.43 -11.61 -2.37
N GLN A 537 15.33 -12.06 -2.97
CA GLN A 537 14.04 -11.38 -2.92
C GLN A 537 13.48 -11.41 -1.49
N ASN A 538 12.55 -10.50 -1.20
CA ASN A 538 11.78 -10.58 0.04
C ASN A 538 10.99 -11.90 0.07
N GLU A 539 10.63 -12.35 1.27
CA GLU A 539 9.66 -13.43 1.42
C GLU A 539 8.51 -12.98 2.32
N GLN A 540 7.27 -13.20 1.90
CA GLN A 540 6.07 -12.68 2.53
C GLN A 540 4.93 -13.71 2.60
N SER A 541 4.31 -13.83 3.77
CA SER A 541 3.02 -14.51 3.95
C SER A 541 1.88 -13.51 4.10
N ILE A 542 0.67 -13.93 3.73
CA ILE A 542 -0.54 -13.20 4.09
C ILE A 542 -0.90 -13.49 5.55
N SER A 543 -1.28 -12.47 6.32
CA SER A 543 -1.75 -12.60 7.70
C SER A 543 -3.23 -12.23 7.78
N LEU A 544 -4.03 -13.04 8.47
CA LEU A 544 -5.45 -12.81 8.69
C LEU A 544 -5.71 -12.71 10.19
N GLY A 545 -6.01 -11.51 10.66
CA GLY A 545 -6.38 -11.25 12.05
C GLY A 545 -7.90 -11.14 12.18
N VAL A 546 -8.48 -11.81 13.16
CA VAL A 546 -9.91 -11.68 13.49
C VAL A 546 -10.08 -11.45 14.98
N ARG A 547 -10.96 -10.51 15.35
CA ARG A 547 -11.39 -10.29 16.74
C ARG A 547 -12.88 -10.52 16.85
N ASN A 548 -13.30 -11.06 18.00
CA ASN A 548 -14.70 -11.31 18.31
C ASN A 548 -15.42 -12.13 17.22
N LEU A 549 -14.77 -13.17 16.68
CA LEU A 549 -15.38 -14.07 15.71
C LEU A 549 -16.48 -14.89 16.39
N ALA A 550 -17.73 -14.53 16.12
CA ALA A 550 -18.89 -15.12 16.77
C ALA A 550 -19.01 -16.64 16.54
N ASP A 551 -19.58 -17.36 17.51
CA ASP A 551 -19.93 -18.78 17.42
C ASP A 551 -20.72 -19.09 16.14
N GLY A 552 -20.22 -20.05 15.34
CA GLY A 552 -20.78 -20.42 14.04
C GLY A 552 -20.60 -19.41 12.90
N ASP A 553 -19.81 -18.35 13.09
CA ASP A 553 -19.49 -17.35 12.07
C ASP A 553 -18.14 -17.60 11.39
N ALA A 554 -17.98 -17.04 10.20
CA ALA A 554 -16.75 -17.14 9.42
C ALA A 554 -16.42 -15.83 8.70
N ARG A 555 -15.13 -15.55 8.56
CA ARG A 555 -14.58 -14.44 7.78
C ARG A 555 -13.52 -14.98 6.84
N GLY A 556 -13.33 -14.35 5.69
CA GLY A 556 -12.35 -14.83 4.75
C GLY A 556 -11.98 -13.80 3.70
N ILE A 557 -10.91 -14.13 3.00
CA ILE A 557 -10.40 -13.39 1.86
C ILE A 557 -10.55 -14.23 0.60
N TYR A 558 -10.64 -13.57 -0.55
CA TYR A 558 -10.71 -14.26 -1.83
C TYR A 558 -9.82 -13.60 -2.88
N LYS A 559 -9.46 -14.42 -3.86
CA LYS A 559 -8.79 -14.02 -5.09
C LYS A 559 -9.53 -14.62 -6.27
N THR A 560 -9.66 -13.82 -7.33
CA THR A 560 -10.16 -14.32 -8.61
C THR A 560 -9.01 -15.00 -9.35
N LEU A 561 -9.26 -16.22 -9.80
CA LEU A 561 -8.34 -17.06 -10.57
C LEU A 561 -8.95 -17.36 -11.94
N ASN A 562 -8.13 -17.91 -12.82
CA ASN A 562 -8.59 -18.51 -14.06
C ASN A 562 -7.74 -19.74 -14.35
N MET A 563 -7.93 -20.78 -13.53
CA MET A 563 -6.99 -21.91 -13.48
C MET A 563 -7.70 -23.25 -13.68
N ASP A 564 -7.03 -24.13 -14.41
CA ASP A 564 -7.40 -25.54 -14.56
C ASP A 564 -6.54 -26.37 -13.60
N MET A 565 -7.18 -26.96 -12.60
CA MET A 565 -6.52 -27.75 -11.56
C MET A 565 -6.51 -29.25 -11.85
N ARG A 566 -7.07 -29.72 -12.99
CA ARG A 566 -7.24 -31.16 -13.28
C ARG A 566 -5.95 -31.90 -13.60
N ASN A 567 -4.91 -31.16 -13.97
CA ASN A 567 -3.61 -31.73 -14.33
C ASN A 567 -2.68 -31.82 -13.11
N TYR A 568 -3.20 -31.65 -11.91
CA TYR A 568 -2.43 -31.68 -10.67
C TYR A 568 -3.03 -32.68 -9.71
N ASP A 569 -2.18 -33.34 -8.94
CA ASP A 569 -2.60 -34.39 -8.01
C ASP A 569 -2.98 -33.82 -6.64
N ARG A 570 -2.26 -32.81 -6.14
CA ARG A 570 -2.39 -32.30 -4.77
C ARG A 570 -2.39 -30.79 -4.70
N LEU A 571 -3.04 -30.24 -3.66
CA LEU A 571 -2.93 -28.84 -3.26
C LEU A 571 -2.23 -28.78 -1.90
N LYS A 572 -1.27 -27.86 -1.77
CA LYS A 572 -0.50 -27.61 -0.54
C LYS A 572 -0.48 -26.13 -0.14
N MET A 573 -0.48 -25.83 1.15
CA MET A 573 -0.34 -24.47 1.71
C MET A 573 0.08 -24.53 3.18
N PHE A 574 1.07 -23.73 3.59
CA PHE A 574 1.47 -23.64 4.99
C PHE A 574 0.54 -22.69 5.76
N VAL A 575 0.25 -23.04 7.02
CA VAL A 575 -0.49 -22.16 7.94
C VAL A 575 0.17 -22.10 9.30
N HIS A 576 0.36 -20.89 9.80
CA HIS A 576 0.71 -20.58 11.17
C HIS A 576 -0.53 -20.04 11.89
N ALA A 577 -0.67 -20.30 13.19
CA ALA A 577 -1.75 -19.79 14.01
C ALA A 577 -1.25 -19.34 15.39
N GLU A 578 -1.62 -18.12 15.79
CA GLU A 578 -1.24 -17.53 17.07
C GLU A 578 -2.42 -16.79 17.72
N LYS A 579 -2.35 -16.61 19.04
CA LYS A 579 -3.30 -15.77 19.77
C LYS A 579 -3.09 -14.32 19.36
N LEU A 580 -4.17 -13.62 19.00
CA LEU A 580 -4.10 -12.22 18.60
C LEU A 580 -3.95 -11.31 19.83
N GLY A 581 -2.91 -10.48 19.88
CA GLY A 581 -2.67 -9.50 20.94
C GLY A 581 -1.56 -8.52 20.60
N TYR A 582 -1.41 -7.47 21.42
CA TYR A 582 -0.37 -6.43 21.25
C TYR A 582 0.88 -6.72 22.10
N MET A 583 1.37 -7.97 22.15
CA MET A 583 2.43 -8.35 23.09
C MET A 583 3.77 -7.70 22.76
N GLN A 584 4.39 -7.01 23.71
CA GLN A 584 5.82 -6.72 23.64
C GLN A 584 6.63 -7.93 24.06
N CYS A 585 7.86 -7.96 23.56
CA CYS A 585 8.84 -8.96 23.92
C CYS A 585 9.18 -8.86 25.42
N GLY A 586 8.63 -9.78 26.23
CA GLY A 586 8.84 -9.83 27.68
C GLY A 586 7.62 -9.51 28.53
N ASP A 587 6.47 -9.18 27.92
CA ASP A 587 5.21 -8.98 28.62
C ASP A 587 4.63 -10.32 29.14
N SER A 588 3.94 -10.29 30.27
CA SER A 588 3.13 -11.42 30.75
C SER A 588 1.82 -11.54 29.94
N GLU A 589 1.45 -12.76 29.57
CA GLU A 589 0.36 -13.05 28.61
C GLU A 589 -1.03 -12.50 28.96
N GLU A 590 -1.32 -12.23 30.23
CA GLU A 590 -2.70 -11.97 30.70
C GLU A 590 -3.25 -10.56 30.40
N ASP A 591 -2.41 -9.55 30.17
CA ASP A 591 -2.89 -8.15 30.10
C ASP A 591 -3.10 -7.61 28.66
N ILE A 592 -2.75 -8.39 27.61
CA ILE A 592 -2.56 -7.84 26.25
C ILE A 592 -3.17 -8.70 25.11
N LEU A 593 -3.62 -9.92 25.42
CA LEU A 593 -4.27 -10.82 24.45
C LEU A 593 -5.77 -10.51 24.30
N CYS A 594 -6.28 -10.62 23.06
CA CYS A 594 -7.70 -10.42 22.74
C CYS A 594 -8.58 -11.58 23.26
N ASP A 595 -8.04 -12.80 23.23
CA ASP A 595 -8.68 -14.01 23.76
C ASP A 595 -7.62 -14.91 24.43
N PRO A 596 -7.40 -14.76 25.75
CA PRO A 596 -6.40 -15.56 26.47
C PRO A 596 -6.81 -17.03 26.61
N ASP A 597 -8.12 -17.34 26.53
CA ASP A 597 -8.66 -18.68 26.75
C ASP A 597 -8.69 -19.55 25.47
N LEU A 598 -8.30 -19.00 24.32
CA LEU A 598 -8.21 -19.70 23.05
C LEU A 598 -7.31 -20.95 23.14
N LYS A 599 -7.82 -22.09 22.67
CA LYS A 599 -7.14 -23.39 22.65
C LYS A 599 -7.01 -23.93 21.24
N ASP A 600 -6.20 -24.98 21.12
CA ASP A 600 -6.15 -25.80 19.91
C ASP A 600 -7.56 -26.31 19.56
N ASP A 601 -7.85 -26.36 18.27
CA ASP A 601 -9.11 -26.82 17.67
C ASP A 601 -10.34 -25.91 17.86
N ASP A 602 -10.26 -24.83 18.63
CA ASP A 602 -11.37 -23.88 18.84
C ASP A 602 -11.73 -23.11 17.55
N VAL A 603 -10.78 -22.92 16.63
CA VAL A 603 -10.99 -22.23 15.35
C VAL A 603 -10.49 -23.11 14.21
N THR A 604 -11.20 -23.10 13.09
CA THR A 604 -10.81 -23.80 11.86
C THR A 604 -10.40 -22.81 10.77
N VAL A 605 -9.50 -23.26 9.88
CA VAL A 605 -9.20 -22.58 8.62
C VAL A 605 -9.71 -23.44 7.47
N PHE A 606 -10.23 -22.80 6.43
CA PHE A 606 -10.72 -23.50 5.25
C PHE A 606 -10.26 -22.85 3.95
N ILE A 607 -10.03 -23.68 2.94
CA ILE A 607 -9.87 -23.26 1.55
C ILE A 607 -11.16 -23.63 0.81
N ARG A 608 -11.80 -22.63 0.21
CA ARG A 608 -12.97 -22.78 -0.65
C ARG A 608 -12.62 -22.43 -2.08
N MET A 609 -12.93 -23.30 -3.04
CA MET A 609 -12.57 -23.11 -4.45
C MET A 609 -13.70 -23.55 -5.38
N GLY A 610 -13.92 -22.82 -6.47
CA GLY A 610 -15.00 -23.14 -7.40
C GLY A 610 -15.27 -22.07 -8.45
N SER A 611 -16.49 -22.06 -8.96
CA SER A 611 -16.96 -21.02 -9.89
C SER A 611 -17.52 -19.80 -9.18
N ASP A 612 -17.95 -19.96 -7.93
CA ASP A 612 -18.42 -18.92 -7.02
C ASP A 612 -18.19 -19.31 -5.55
N PHE A 613 -18.57 -18.43 -4.63
CA PHE A 613 -18.33 -18.62 -3.19
C PHE A 613 -19.51 -19.24 -2.42
N GLN A 614 -20.71 -19.31 -3.00
CA GLN A 614 -21.94 -19.58 -2.24
C GLN A 614 -22.67 -20.83 -2.68
N ASP A 615 -22.67 -21.15 -3.97
CA ASP A 615 -23.52 -22.17 -4.53
C ASP A 615 -22.74 -23.26 -5.24
N ASN A 616 -21.57 -22.97 -5.80
CA ASN A 616 -20.78 -23.92 -6.58
C ASN A 616 -19.32 -23.92 -6.14
N TYR A 617 -19.04 -24.64 -5.06
CA TYR A 617 -17.70 -24.72 -4.48
C TYR A 617 -17.38 -26.11 -3.90
N TYR A 618 -16.08 -26.38 -3.84
CA TYR A 618 -15.46 -27.34 -2.96
C TYR A 618 -14.89 -26.59 -1.75
N GLU A 619 -14.92 -27.20 -0.57
CA GLU A 619 -14.29 -26.67 0.63
C GLU A 619 -13.52 -27.78 1.34
N TYR A 620 -12.29 -27.48 1.73
CA TYR A 620 -11.47 -28.30 2.61
C TYR A 620 -11.16 -27.49 3.87
N GLU A 621 -11.40 -28.06 5.04
CA GLU A 621 -11.33 -27.37 6.32
C GLU A 621 -10.51 -28.19 7.32
N ILE A 622 -9.64 -27.51 8.08
CA ILE A 622 -8.78 -28.10 9.10
C ILE A 622 -8.91 -27.33 10.43
N PRO A 623 -8.89 -28.01 11.59
CA PRO A 623 -8.80 -27.36 12.89
C PRO A 623 -7.38 -26.85 13.16
N LEU A 624 -7.26 -25.64 13.72
CA LEU A 624 -5.96 -25.00 13.93
C LEU A 624 -5.32 -25.42 15.26
N LYS A 625 -4.02 -25.67 15.21
CA LYS A 625 -3.13 -25.83 16.37
C LYS A 625 -2.37 -24.53 16.60
N LEU A 626 -2.41 -24.00 17.81
CA LEU A 626 -1.74 -22.76 18.15
C LEU A 626 -0.24 -22.99 18.37
N SER A 627 0.58 -22.08 17.86
CA SER A 627 2.00 -22.04 18.22
C SER A 627 2.19 -21.65 19.69
N ARG A 628 3.19 -22.27 20.34
CA ARG A 628 3.45 -22.14 21.78
C ARG A 628 4.89 -21.70 22.06
N ASN A 629 4.99 -20.74 22.96
CA ASN A 629 6.21 -20.12 23.48
C ASN A 629 6.80 -20.89 24.68
N ASP A 630 5.92 -21.39 25.58
CA ASP A 630 6.26 -22.11 26.83
C ASP A 630 7.08 -23.38 26.63
N SER A 631 6.88 -24.03 25.49
CA SER A 631 7.38 -25.37 25.19
C SER A 631 8.86 -25.37 24.81
N MET A 632 9.45 -24.20 24.54
CA MET A 632 10.75 -24.15 23.86
C MET A 632 11.87 -23.40 24.60
N ASN A 633 11.61 -22.61 25.64
CA ASN A 633 12.65 -21.82 26.32
C ASN A 633 13.54 -21.06 25.32
N LEU A 634 12.98 -20.69 24.17
CA LEU A 634 13.73 -20.16 23.05
C LEU A 634 13.99 -18.70 23.32
N PRO A 635 15.24 -18.23 23.24
CA PRO A 635 15.46 -16.80 23.12
C PRO A 635 14.67 -16.34 21.90
N LEU A 636 13.83 -15.33 22.06
CA LEU A 636 13.38 -14.49 20.95
C LEU A 636 14.61 -14.26 20.08
N LEU A 637 14.53 -14.59 18.79
CA LEU A 637 15.68 -14.45 17.90
C LEU A 637 16.11 -12.99 17.92
N MET A 638 17.13 -12.67 18.72
CA MET A 638 17.80 -11.39 18.64
C MET A 638 18.32 -11.29 17.22
N THR A 639 18.07 -10.14 16.59
CA THR A 639 18.43 -9.83 15.21
C THR A 639 19.79 -10.44 14.83
N GLY A 640 19.80 -11.37 13.87
CA GLY A 640 21.01 -11.99 13.33
C GLY A 640 21.32 -13.43 13.79
N GLN A 641 20.51 -14.05 14.66
CA GLN A 641 20.58 -15.49 14.93
C GLN A 641 19.75 -16.29 13.91
N ALA A 642 20.27 -17.42 13.43
CA ALA A 642 19.50 -18.31 12.57
C ALA A 642 18.44 -19.07 13.39
N ALA A 643 17.22 -19.12 12.89
CA ALA A 643 16.15 -19.90 13.50
C ALA A 643 16.54 -21.38 13.58
N THR A 644 16.28 -22.02 14.73
CA THR A 644 16.52 -23.47 14.89
C THR A 644 15.42 -24.26 14.18
N SER A 645 15.72 -25.45 13.64
CA SER A 645 14.69 -26.29 12.99
C SER A 645 13.49 -26.59 13.90
N ALA A 646 13.70 -26.63 15.21
CA ALA A 646 12.61 -26.79 16.16
C ALA A 646 11.69 -25.56 16.20
N TYR A 647 12.24 -24.35 16.10
CA TYR A 647 11.44 -23.12 16.02
C TYR A 647 10.67 -23.03 14.70
N LEU A 648 11.29 -23.41 13.58
CA LEU A 648 10.60 -23.42 12.28
C LEU A 648 9.35 -24.30 12.32
N ARG A 649 9.45 -25.51 12.88
CA ARG A 649 8.31 -26.43 13.03
C ARG A 649 7.28 -26.01 14.07
N GLU A 650 7.64 -25.13 15.00
CA GLU A 650 6.70 -24.56 15.95
C GLU A 650 5.89 -23.42 15.34
N VAL A 651 6.52 -22.58 14.51
CA VAL A 651 5.82 -21.52 13.75
C VAL A 651 4.98 -22.17 12.64
N TRP A 652 5.59 -23.03 11.82
CA TRP A 652 4.93 -23.74 10.72
C TRP A 652 4.66 -25.19 11.12
N ARG A 653 3.66 -25.38 11.98
CA ARG A 653 3.23 -26.72 12.44
C ARG A 653 2.68 -27.54 11.27
N GLU A 654 3.17 -28.77 11.12
CA GLU A 654 2.71 -29.71 10.08
C GLU A 654 1.21 -30.02 10.21
N GLU A 655 0.66 -29.99 11.43
CA GLU A 655 -0.76 -30.22 11.67
C GLU A 655 -1.67 -29.12 11.08
N ASN A 656 -1.10 -27.94 10.80
CA ASN A 656 -1.81 -26.83 10.16
C ASN A 656 -1.56 -26.77 8.64
N GLU A 657 -0.72 -27.65 8.07
CA GLU A 657 -0.46 -27.65 6.63
C GLU A 657 -1.68 -28.20 5.88
N PHE A 658 -2.16 -27.46 4.88
CA PHE A 658 -3.02 -28.04 3.88
C PHE A 658 -2.17 -28.95 3.02
N ASP A 659 -2.45 -30.25 3.03
CA ASP A 659 -1.89 -31.21 2.09
C ASP A 659 -2.93 -32.29 1.79
N PHE A 660 -3.61 -32.17 0.64
CA PHE A 660 -4.64 -33.12 0.25
C PHE A 660 -4.68 -33.38 -1.26
N PRO A 661 -5.05 -34.61 -1.67
CA PRO A 661 -5.23 -34.94 -3.09
C PRO A 661 -6.51 -34.29 -3.65
N LEU A 662 -6.40 -33.68 -4.83
CA LEU A 662 -7.52 -33.04 -5.52
C LEU A 662 -8.61 -34.06 -5.94
N ASP A 663 -8.22 -35.33 -6.10
CA ASP A 663 -9.16 -36.42 -6.38
C ASP A 663 -10.23 -36.59 -5.30
N TRP A 664 -9.93 -36.28 -4.02
CA TRP A 664 -10.93 -36.30 -2.97
C TRP A 664 -12.09 -35.33 -3.22
N LEU A 665 -11.83 -34.21 -3.90
CA LEU A 665 -12.89 -33.26 -4.30
C LEU A 665 -13.79 -33.84 -5.39
N VAL A 666 -13.19 -34.56 -6.34
CA VAL A 666 -13.93 -35.26 -7.41
C VAL A 666 -14.80 -36.36 -6.80
N GLU A 667 -14.23 -37.17 -5.91
CA GLU A 667 -14.94 -38.23 -5.19
C GLU A 667 -16.07 -37.68 -4.34
N ALA A 668 -15.85 -36.57 -3.62
CA ALA A 668 -16.90 -35.88 -2.87
C ALA A 668 -18.09 -35.51 -3.77
N LYS A 669 -17.82 -34.94 -4.96
CA LYS A 669 -18.87 -34.61 -5.93
C LYS A 669 -19.59 -35.84 -6.46
N LEU A 670 -18.86 -36.93 -6.74
CA LEU A 670 -19.45 -38.18 -7.22
C LEU A 670 -20.35 -38.82 -6.16
N GLU A 671 -19.90 -38.90 -4.92
CA GLU A 671 -20.70 -39.43 -3.80
C GLU A 671 -21.92 -38.54 -3.51
N ARG A 672 -21.76 -37.22 -3.53
CA ARG A 672 -22.89 -36.29 -3.46
C ARG A 672 -23.88 -36.57 -4.58
N ASN A 673 -23.44 -36.71 -5.84
CA ASN A 673 -24.34 -36.97 -6.97
C ASN A 673 -25.11 -38.29 -6.85
N LYS A 674 -24.56 -39.29 -6.14
CA LYS A 674 -25.24 -40.56 -5.87
C LYS A 674 -26.26 -40.44 -4.72
N ASN A 675 -25.89 -39.71 -3.66
CA ASN A 675 -26.56 -39.81 -2.35
C ASN A 675 -27.25 -38.51 -1.87
N GLY A 676 -27.02 -37.38 -2.53
CA GLY A 676 -27.37 -36.04 -2.04
C GLY A 676 -27.99 -35.12 -3.09
N ASN A 677 -28.50 -33.98 -2.62
CA ASN A 677 -29.03 -32.90 -3.46
C ASN A 677 -27.93 -31.90 -3.77
N ALA A 678 -27.75 -31.53 -5.03
CA ALA A 678 -26.72 -30.58 -5.44
C ALA A 678 -26.87 -29.18 -4.83
N ALA A 679 -28.08 -28.76 -4.46
CA ALA A 679 -28.31 -27.46 -3.84
C ALA A 679 -27.87 -27.37 -2.37
N VAL A 680 -27.63 -28.51 -1.72
CA VAL A 680 -27.25 -28.59 -0.30
C VAL A 680 -25.77 -28.92 -0.21
N GLU A 681 -25.10 -28.33 0.78
CA GLU A 681 -23.73 -28.68 1.11
C GLU A 681 -23.66 -30.15 1.57
N TYR A 682 -22.76 -30.92 0.97
CA TYR A 682 -22.59 -32.34 1.25
C TYR A 682 -21.21 -32.59 1.85
N PRO A 683 -21.11 -33.08 3.10
CA PRO A 683 -19.85 -33.48 3.70
C PRO A 683 -19.37 -34.82 3.15
N TYR A 684 -18.07 -34.97 2.97
CA TYR A 684 -17.41 -36.17 2.48
C TYR A 684 -16.19 -36.50 3.35
N ASN A 685 -16.10 -37.76 3.78
CA ASN A 685 -15.02 -38.27 4.62
C ASN A 685 -14.34 -39.46 3.91
N PRO A 686 -13.32 -39.22 3.07
CA PRO A 686 -12.58 -40.29 2.42
C PRO A 686 -11.79 -41.12 3.44
N LEU A 687 -11.42 -42.33 3.04
CA LEU A 687 -10.48 -43.14 3.81
C LEU A 687 -9.11 -42.45 3.84
N GLY A 688 -8.56 -42.24 5.03
CA GLY A 688 -7.28 -41.55 5.21
C GLY A 688 -7.38 -40.04 5.42
N LEU A 689 -8.60 -39.49 5.51
CA LEU A 689 -8.78 -38.11 5.97
C LEU A 689 -8.26 -37.97 7.41
N PRO A 690 -7.37 -37.00 7.71
CA PRO A 690 -6.92 -36.76 9.08
C PRO A 690 -8.07 -36.42 10.03
N ILE A 691 -7.88 -36.70 11.32
CA ILE A 691 -8.91 -36.48 12.34
C ILE A 691 -9.24 -34.99 12.43
N GLY A 692 -10.53 -34.65 12.40
CA GLY A 692 -11.02 -33.28 12.51
C GLY A 692 -11.09 -32.52 11.18
N HIS A 693 -10.40 -32.99 10.14
CA HIS A 693 -10.49 -32.38 8.81
C HIS A 693 -11.86 -32.68 8.20
N THR A 694 -12.36 -31.77 7.36
CA THR A 694 -13.63 -31.99 6.65
C THR A 694 -13.53 -31.55 5.19
N ILE A 695 -14.22 -32.30 4.31
CA ILE A 695 -14.38 -31.98 2.90
C ILE A 695 -15.85 -31.75 2.62
N LYS A 696 -16.19 -30.66 1.94
CA LYS A 696 -17.56 -30.30 1.59
C LYS A 696 -17.67 -29.96 0.11
N VAL A 697 -18.81 -30.27 -0.48
CA VAL A 697 -19.15 -29.87 -1.86
C VAL A 697 -20.57 -29.35 -1.92
N LYS A 698 -20.76 -28.20 -2.58
CA LYS A 698 -22.08 -27.62 -2.88
C LYS A 698 -22.16 -27.25 -4.36
N GLY A 699 -23.31 -27.49 -4.99
CA GLY A 699 -23.56 -27.20 -6.40
C GLY A 699 -22.73 -28.04 -7.36
N ASN A 700 -22.38 -27.49 -8.52
CA ASN A 700 -21.63 -28.19 -9.55
C ASN A 700 -20.28 -27.50 -9.87
N PRO A 701 -19.38 -27.36 -8.88
CA PRO A 701 -18.06 -26.77 -9.09
C PRO A 701 -17.25 -27.57 -10.12
N ASN A 702 -16.32 -26.90 -10.80
CA ASN A 702 -15.50 -27.47 -11.85
C ASN A 702 -14.02 -27.20 -11.60
N LEU A 703 -13.23 -28.26 -11.38
CA LEU A 703 -11.77 -28.15 -11.22
C LEU A 703 -11.08 -27.71 -12.52
N GLY A 704 -11.70 -27.94 -13.68
CA GLY A 704 -11.18 -27.47 -14.96
C GLY A 704 -11.31 -25.97 -15.18
N TYR A 705 -12.04 -25.29 -14.30
CA TYR A 705 -12.32 -23.86 -14.43
C TYR A 705 -12.61 -23.24 -13.06
N VAL A 706 -11.57 -23.20 -12.24
CA VAL A 706 -11.62 -22.57 -10.91
C VAL A 706 -11.49 -21.06 -11.11
N ARG A 707 -12.59 -20.35 -10.89
CA ARG A 707 -12.67 -18.88 -11.03
C ARG A 707 -12.29 -18.15 -9.76
N THR A 708 -12.47 -18.80 -8.61
CA THR A 708 -12.30 -18.15 -7.32
C THR A 708 -11.72 -19.12 -6.33
N ILE A 709 -10.81 -18.62 -5.52
CA ILE A 709 -10.33 -19.29 -4.31
C ILE A 709 -10.53 -18.35 -3.12
N MET A 710 -10.85 -18.93 -1.98
CA MET A 710 -11.06 -18.24 -0.72
C MET A 710 -10.32 -18.97 0.38
N ILE A 711 -9.69 -18.19 1.26
CA ILE A 711 -9.10 -18.66 2.51
C ILE A 711 -9.90 -17.99 3.62
N GLY A 712 -10.44 -18.76 4.56
CA GLY A 712 -11.26 -18.23 5.63
C GLY A 712 -11.00 -18.88 6.98
N LEU A 713 -11.32 -18.12 8.01
CA LEU A 713 -11.35 -18.53 9.42
C LEU A 713 -12.80 -18.73 9.84
N ARG A 714 -13.06 -19.80 10.59
CA ARG A 714 -14.38 -20.12 11.09
C ARG A 714 -14.31 -20.51 12.55
N ASN A 715 -15.18 -19.93 13.34
CA ASN A 715 -15.49 -20.41 14.68
C ASN A 715 -16.60 -21.46 14.53
N PRO A 716 -16.32 -22.76 14.76
CA PRO A 716 -17.35 -23.80 14.73
C PRO A 716 -18.51 -23.46 15.67
N LYS A 717 -19.70 -24.01 15.41
CA LYS A 717 -20.86 -23.76 16.28
C LYS A 717 -20.90 -24.82 17.39
N ASP A 718 -20.33 -24.53 18.55
CA ASP A 718 -20.18 -25.53 19.61
C ASP A 718 -20.28 -25.02 21.06
N ASP A 719 -19.73 -23.84 21.37
CA ASP A 719 -19.57 -23.39 22.76
C ASP A 719 -20.16 -22.00 23.08
N SER A 720 -20.75 -21.34 22.07
CA SER A 720 -21.37 -20.01 22.19
C SER A 720 -20.40 -18.89 22.61
N LYS A 721 -19.09 -19.07 22.41
CA LYS A 721 -18.09 -18.02 22.62
C LYS A 721 -17.64 -17.39 21.32
N SER A 722 -17.03 -16.22 21.45
CA SER A 722 -16.35 -15.55 20.35
C SER A 722 -14.85 -15.66 20.52
N HIS A 723 -14.12 -15.86 19.42
CA HIS A 723 -12.68 -16.05 19.46
C HIS A 723 -11.91 -14.91 18.77
N CYS A 724 -10.68 -14.68 19.22
CA CYS A 724 -9.71 -13.80 18.55
C CYS A 724 -8.46 -14.58 18.15
N ILE A 725 -8.08 -14.54 16.88
CA ILE A 725 -6.93 -15.31 16.39
C ILE A 725 -6.25 -14.56 15.23
N GLU A 726 -4.95 -14.79 15.06
CA GLU A 726 -4.22 -14.45 13.86
C GLU A 726 -3.67 -15.70 13.19
N ILE A 727 -3.80 -15.80 11.87
CA ILE A 727 -3.13 -16.84 11.08
C ILE A 727 -2.23 -16.24 10.02
N TRP A 728 -1.15 -16.93 9.67
CA TRP A 728 -0.36 -16.62 8.49
C TRP A 728 -0.49 -17.76 7.50
N ALA A 729 -0.75 -17.46 6.22
CA ALA A 729 -0.79 -18.45 5.15
C ALA A 729 0.33 -18.17 4.15
N ASN A 730 1.03 -19.22 3.75
CA ASN A 730 2.13 -19.13 2.79
C ASN A 730 2.13 -20.24 1.75
N GLU A 731 2.75 -19.98 0.60
CA GLU A 731 3.09 -20.97 -0.43
C GLU A 731 1.92 -21.84 -0.89
N LEU A 732 0.83 -21.19 -1.32
CA LEU A 732 -0.35 -21.87 -1.86
C LEU A 732 -0.02 -22.42 -3.26
N ARG A 733 0.16 -23.73 -3.33
CA ARG A 733 0.73 -24.40 -4.51
C ARG A 733 -0.02 -25.67 -4.88
N LEU A 734 0.08 -26.04 -6.15
CA LEU A 734 -0.30 -27.35 -6.67
C LEU A 734 0.95 -28.20 -6.94
N GLN A 735 0.84 -29.51 -6.73
CA GLN A 735 1.90 -30.48 -6.93
C GLN A 735 1.39 -31.69 -7.73
N GLY A 736 2.30 -32.34 -8.45
CA GLY A 736 2.03 -33.60 -9.14
C GLY A 736 1.39 -33.35 -10.50
N LEU A 737 2.16 -32.75 -11.41
CA LEU A 737 1.73 -32.54 -12.79
C LEU A 737 1.46 -33.87 -13.47
N ASN A 738 0.30 -33.99 -14.11
CA ASN A 738 -0.06 -35.15 -14.90
C ASN A 738 0.76 -35.17 -16.21
N GLU A 739 1.85 -35.93 -16.19
CA GLU A 739 2.78 -36.09 -17.32
C GLU A 739 2.44 -37.27 -18.23
N GLN A 740 1.16 -37.65 -18.31
CA GLN A 740 0.74 -38.72 -19.23
C GLN A 740 1.08 -38.36 -20.68
N GLY A 741 1.99 -39.15 -21.25
CA GLY A 741 2.39 -39.01 -22.65
C GLY A 741 1.33 -39.48 -23.63
N GLY A 742 1.39 -38.93 -24.83
CA GLY A 742 0.48 -39.28 -25.92
C GLY A 742 1.21 -39.72 -27.19
N VAL A 743 0.45 -40.31 -28.09
CA VAL A 743 0.93 -40.75 -29.40
C VAL A 743 0.05 -40.18 -30.50
N ALA A 744 0.66 -39.82 -31.61
CA ALA A 744 -0.06 -39.51 -32.83
C ALA A 744 0.52 -40.28 -34.02
N ALA A 745 -0.34 -40.58 -34.97
CA ALA A 745 0.00 -41.19 -36.23
C ALA A 745 -0.74 -40.49 -37.37
N LEU A 746 -0.02 -40.18 -38.44
CA LEU A 746 -0.56 -39.68 -39.70
C LEU A 746 -0.24 -40.70 -40.79
N ALA A 747 -1.22 -41.07 -41.59
CA ALA A 747 -1.01 -41.88 -42.78
C ALA A 747 -1.68 -41.20 -43.98
N ARG A 748 -0.96 -41.08 -45.09
CA ARG A 748 -1.46 -40.49 -46.33
C ARG A 748 -1.10 -41.37 -47.52
N LEU A 749 -2.10 -41.66 -48.35
CA LEU A 749 -1.98 -42.40 -49.60
C LEU A 749 -2.51 -41.54 -50.74
N ASP A 750 -1.64 -41.17 -51.68
CA ASP A 750 -2.02 -40.48 -52.91
C ASP A 750 -1.86 -41.44 -54.11
N LEU A 751 -2.94 -41.59 -54.86
CA LEU A 751 -3.02 -42.39 -56.08
C LEU A 751 -3.31 -41.45 -57.25
N GLN A 752 -2.31 -41.25 -58.11
CA GLN A 752 -2.46 -40.54 -59.38
C GLN A 752 -2.76 -41.55 -60.48
N LEU A 753 -3.98 -41.47 -61.03
CA LEU A 753 -4.43 -42.31 -62.15
C LEU A 753 -4.10 -41.62 -63.47
N ALA A 754 -2.80 -41.45 -63.74
CA ALA A 754 -2.29 -40.76 -64.93
C ALA A 754 -2.93 -39.36 -65.10
N ASP A 755 -3.44 -39.00 -66.29
CA ASP A 755 -4.17 -37.74 -66.55
C ASP A 755 -5.68 -37.80 -66.25
N PHE A 756 -6.21 -38.96 -65.84
CA PHE A 756 -7.65 -39.18 -65.59
C PHE A 756 -8.15 -38.64 -64.24
N GLY A 757 -7.31 -38.67 -63.20
CA GLY A 757 -7.72 -38.15 -61.89
C GLY A 757 -6.80 -38.54 -60.75
N ASN A 758 -7.03 -37.93 -59.60
CA ASN A 758 -6.27 -38.10 -58.36
C ASN A 758 -7.18 -38.53 -57.22
N ILE A 759 -6.76 -39.54 -56.48
CA ILE A 759 -7.40 -39.98 -55.23
C ILE A 759 -6.39 -39.76 -54.10
N SER A 760 -6.76 -38.97 -53.09
CA SER A 760 -5.97 -38.76 -51.88
C SER A 760 -6.76 -39.26 -50.68
N ILE A 761 -6.18 -40.18 -49.92
CA ILE A 761 -6.71 -40.68 -48.65
C ILE A 761 -5.74 -40.27 -47.55
N SER A 762 -6.24 -39.61 -46.51
CA SER A 762 -5.45 -39.32 -45.31
C SER A 762 -6.20 -39.75 -44.06
N GLY A 763 -5.52 -40.49 -43.19
CA GLY A 763 -5.97 -40.83 -41.86
C GLY A 763 -5.07 -40.19 -40.80
N ASN A 764 -5.66 -39.71 -39.72
CA ASN A 764 -4.93 -39.22 -38.56
C ASN A 764 -5.49 -39.81 -37.28
N TYR A 765 -4.60 -40.13 -36.35
CA TYR A 765 -4.88 -40.62 -35.02
C TYR A 765 -4.09 -39.80 -34.02
N SER A 766 -4.72 -39.41 -32.91
CA SER A 766 -4.04 -38.80 -31.76
C SER A 766 -4.68 -39.31 -30.48
N SER A 767 -3.88 -39.78 -29.52
CA SER A 767 -4.36 -40.11 -28.18
C SER A 767 -4.48 -38.86 -27.31
N ILE A 768 -5.11 -39.04 -26.15
CA ILE A 768 -5.02 -38.09 -25.03
C ILE A 768 -3.53 -37.92 -24.67
N GLY A 769 -3.12 -36.71 -24.31
CA GLY A 769 -1.74 -36.40 -23.92
C GLY A 769 -0.77 -36.16 -25.09
N PHE A 770 -1.24 -36.06 -26.34
CA PHE A 770 -0.41 -35.67 -27.47
C PHE A 770 -0.57 -34.18 -27.83
N GLY A 771 0.54 -33.53 -28.21
CA GLY A 771 0.60 -32.11 -28.49
C GLY A 771 1.90 -31.72 -29.21
N ALA A 772 2.08 -30.42 -29.47
CA ALA A 772 3.35 -29.89 -29.96
C ALA A 772 4.35 -29.69 -28.80
N ILE A 773 5.65 -29.61 -29.11
CA ILE A 773 6.72 -29.50 -28.07
C ILE A 773 6.63 -28.17 -27.30
N ASP A 774 6.13 -27.12 -27.93
CA ASP A 774 5.91 -25.79 -27.36
C ASP A 774 4.59 -25.68 -26.58
N GLN A 775 3.71 -26.70 -26.66
CA GLN A 775 2.51 -26.73 -25.84
C GLN A 775 2.86 -27.07 -24.39
N ARG A 776 2.37 -26.24 -23.49
CA ARG A 776 2.44 -26.49 -22.05
C ARG A 776 1.62 -27.74 -21.69
N VAL A 777 2.00 -28.41 -20.59
CA VAL A 777 1.38 -29.66 -20.12
C VAL A 777 -0.12 -29.50 -19.87
N ASP A 778 -0.57 -28.31 -19.48
CA ASP A 778 -1.97 -27.94 -19.29
C ASP A 778 -2.78 -27.82 -20.60
N ASN A 779 -2.12 -27.73 -21.76
CA ASN A 779 -2.74 -27.44 -23.07
C ASN A 779 -2.63 -28.61 -24.08
N VAL A 780 -2.20 -29.78 -23.62
CA VAL A 780 -2.09 -30.99 -24.44
C VAL A 780 -3.48 -31.59 -24.72
N LEU A 781 -3.67 -32.37 -25.78
CA LEU A 781 -5.00 -32.90 -26.15
C LEU A 781 -5.67 -33.70 -25.02
N TRP A 782 -6.90 -33.32 -24.66
CA TRP A 782 -7.75 -34.04 -23.69
C TRP A 782 -8.75 -35.00 -24.34
N MET A 783 -8.67 -35.17 -25.65
CA MET A 783 -9.58 -36.01 -26.42
C MET A 783 -8.82 -36.83 -27.44
N LYS A 784 -9.28 -38.07 -27.64
CA LYS A 784 -8.83 -38.93 -28.71
C LYS A 784 -9.37 -38.40 -30.04
N LEU A 785 -8.48 -38.13 -31.00
CA LEU A 785 -8.84 -37.69 -32.34
C LEU A 785 -8.60 -38.82 -33.34
N GLU A 786 -9.65 -39.14 -34.09
CA GLU A 786 -9.59 -40.05 -35.24
C GLU A 786 -10.22 -39.32 -36.42
N GLY A 787 -9.48 -39.15 -37.51
CA GLY A 787 -9.99 -38.53 -38.71
C GLY A 787 -9.60 -39.32 -39.95
N LEU A 788 -10.53 -39.34 -40.91
CA LEU A 788 -10.33 -39.92 -42.22
C LEU A 788 -10.86 -38.94 -43.26
N THR A 789 -10.01 -38.54 -44.19
CA THR A 789 -10.37 -37.67 -45.31
C THR A 789 -10.10 -38.42 -46.61
N LEU A 790 -11.10 -38.41 -47.49
CA LEU A 790 -11.00 -38.94 -48.85
C LEU A 790 -11.31 -37.80 -49.81
N LEU A 791 -10.38 -37.52 -50.71
CA LEU A 791 -10.54 -36.54 -51.78
C LEU A 791 -10.37 -37.25 -53.12
N VAL A 792 -11.37 -37.11 -53.98
CA VAL A 792 -11.34 -37.64 -55.35
C VAL A 792 -11.54 -36.47 -56.31
N ILE A 793 -10.54 -36.22 -57.16
CA ILE A 793 -10.59 -35.22 -58.22
C ILE A 793 -10.46 -35.97 -59.54
N LEU A 794 -11.50 -35.89 -60.37
CA LEU A 794 -11.50 -36.45 -61.72
C LEU A 794 -11.31 -35.30 -62.71
N ASN A 795 -10.45 -35.51 -63.71
CA ASN A 795 -10.14 -34.51 -64.75
C ASN A 795 -10.98 -34.72 -66.01
#